data_AF-A0A1Y2GGK7-F1
#
_entry.id   AF-A0A1Y2GGK7-F1
#
_cell.length_a   1.000
_cell.length_b   1.000
_cell.length_c   1.000
_cell.angle_alpha   90.00
_cell.angle_beta   90.00
_cell.angle_gamma   90.00
#
_symmetry.space_group_name_H-M   'P 1'
#
loop_
_entity.id
_entity.type
_entity.pdbx_description
1 polymer ?
#
loop_
_entity_poly.entity_id
_entity_poly.type
_entity_poly.pdbx_seq_one_letter_code
_entity_poly.pdbx_strand_id
1 'polypeptide(L)'
;MLEEAQRQQRLMPNLAALHAQILKWEVSATGNRPPDGKEYAIVPSTFDSVNDYVKAFEPLLVLECWQQLMSAREEVNQSSDSVMASFVNRVSVDNFQDTHMKIPLDKASSLMVEDIVVIADPNIKDVFTAIGNVKRPKPFFAKVQAITKAKGACEVIFRTCLKIEETSPLMFMRPQTTWSVLKMLNLTPTHREYSALAGLRYYELCDDILRPPNASSDKPSINNVQKVMDTYKVNTPQAQAIVAAIEKPKGFTLIQGPPGTGKTKTILGLVGALLVGGSRSRATPVVHPSRSSERSLQTGTVNKILVCAPSNAAIDEIVKRLMGGIRNTVGGTFVPKVVRVGTLETINMEVKDVALDTLIAKELEASSESKEEFQSAAQSMTAMREKMRQLQDELEKARLELVQAKDADDNIAIANAQSKIKSVNKSKWQLGQDLDNARSKQADATQKKDQARKNARNKILGEADVICSTLSASGHELLTSSTFTFETVIIDEAAQSVEISSLIPLKYGCKRCILVGDPNQLPPTVISQLATKYAYNQSLFVRIQSLAPSSVHLLSIQYRMHPDISAFPSREFYKALLKDGPGMAEKTRAEWHRNPLTPPYRFFDVYQGQEQIGLSHSQHNPIEAEAAAALLEGLCNSNPTLNFFRRVGVISPYKQQVRMLKDCFQRTFDKQILEAVDFNTVDGFQGQEKDIIIFSCVRASTRGTVGFLADIRRMNVALTRARQSLFILGHAETLRRENIWGDLVKDAEERGLFTKVTCLTLVVKAS
;
A
#
# COMPACT_ATOMS: atom_id res chain seq x y z
N MET A 1 34.97 2.86 5.29
CA MET A 1 34.50 3.64 4.11
C MET A 1 33.77 2.76 3.10
N LEU A 2 34.34 1.62 2.67
CA LEU A 2 33.69 0.71 1.70
C LEU A 2 32.35 0.15 2.21
N GLU A 3 32.29 -0.34 3.46
CA GLU A 3 31.06 -0.88 4.06
C GLU A 3 29.94 0.16 4.18
N GLU A 4 30.28 1.39 4.57
CA GLU A 4 29.27 2.47 4.64
C GLU A 4 28.80 2.85 3.23
N ALA A 5 29.69 2.90 2.23
CA ALA A 5 29.28 3.13 0.84
C ALA A 5 28.36 2.02 0.32
N GLN A 6 28.66 0.75 0.59
CA GLN A 6 27.79 -0.39 0.24
C GLN A 6 26.45 -0.33 0.97
N ARG A 7 26.45 0.03 2.26
CA ARG A 7 25.24 0.26 3.04
C ARG A 7 24.38 1.37 2.44
N GLN A 8 24.99 2.49 2.03
CA GLN A 8 24.26 3.56 1.35
C GLN A 8 23.68 3.09 0.01
N GLN A 9 24.44 2.37 -0.81
CA GLN A 9 23.93 1.81 -2.08
C GLN A 9 22.82 0.78 -1.88
N ARG A 10 22.85 0.00 -0.81
CA ARG A 10 21.79 -0.94 -0.43
C ARG A 10 20.51 -0.22 -0.01
N LEU A 11 20.65 0.86 0.75
CA LEU A 11 19.54 1.54 1.41
C LEU A 11 18.88 2.62 0.54
N MET A 12 19.69 3.34 -0.24
CA MET A 12 19.35 4.49 -1.08
C MET A 12 20.18 4.49 -2.38
N PRO A 13 19.95 3.52 -3.30
CA PRO A 13 20.61 3.52 -4.60
C PRO A 13 20.18 4.71 -5.47
N ASN A 14 20.98 5.00 -6.50
CA ASN A 14 20.69 6.08 -7.43
C ASN A 14 19.48 5.75 -8.34
N LEU A 15 18.48 6.65 -8.38
CA LEU A 15 17.25 6.51 -9.17
C LEU A 15 17.28 7.27 -10.51
N ALA A 16 18.38 7.93 -10.85
CA ALA A 16 18.50 8.76 -12.05
C ALA A 16 18.15 7.99 -13.34
N ALA A 17 18.55 6.72 -13.46
CA ALA A 17 18.24 5.93 -14.64
C ALA A 17 16.72 5.72 -14.84
N LEU A 18 15.98 5.47 -13.75
CA LEU A 18 14.52 5.36 -13.78
C LEU A 18 13.88 6.70 -14.15
N HIS A 19 14.29 7.79 -13.48
CA HIS A 19 13.76 9.13 -13.76
C HIS A 19 14.00 9.54 -15.21
N ALA A 20 15.18 9.25 -15.76
CA ALA A 20 15.49 9.56 -17.14
C ALA A 20 14.63 8.77 -18.14
N GLN A 21 14.18 7.56 -17.81
CA GLN A 21 13.26 6.79 -18.66
C GLN A 21 11.86 7.41 -18.63
N ILE A 22 11.31 7.60 -17.43
CA ILE A 22 9.94 8.09 -17.23
C ILE A 22 9.77 9.52 -17.78
N LEU A 23 10.72 10.41 -17.48
CA LEU A 23 10.65 11.83 -17.85
C LEU A 23 10.90 12.09 -19.35
N LYS A 24 11.28 11.06 -20.12
CA LYS A 24 11.41 11.12 -21.58
C LYS A 24 10.14 10.68 -22.32
N TRP A 25 9.16 10.11 -21.62
CA TRP A 25 7.92 9.70 -22.26
C TRP A 25 7.17 10.91 -22.81
N GLU A 26 6.53 10.72 -23.96
CA GLU A 26 5.66 11.74 -24.54
C GLU A 26 4.30 11.72 -23.84
N VAL A 27 3.83 12.89 -23.42
CA VAL A 27 2.52 13.05 -22.75
C VAL A 27 1.36 12.63 -23.67
N SER A 28 1.53 12.78 -24.99
CA SER A 28 0.54 12.38 -25.99
C SER A 28 0.54 10.89 -26.31
N ALA A 29 1.54 10.13 -25.88
CA ALA A 29 1.60 8.70 -26.15
C ALA A 29 0.44 7.96 -25.45
N THR A 30 -0.09 6.95 -26.13
CA THR A 30 -1.22 6.13 -25.68
C THR A 30 -0.92 4.65 -25.89
N GLY A 31 -1.75 3.80 -25.29
CA GLY A 31 -1.67 2.35 -25.46
C GLY A 31 -0.93 1.66 -24.32
N ASN A 32 -0.74 0.35 -24.48
CA ASN A 32 -0.30 -0.54 -23.41
C ASN A 32 1.23 -0.65 -23.30
N ARG A 33 1.99 0.21 -23.97
CA ARG A 33 3.46 0.23 -23.95
C ARG A 33 3.97 1.67 -23.84
N PRO A 34 5.00 1.93 -23.03
CA PRO A 34 5.70 3.21 -23.08
C PRO A 34 6.39 3.43 -24.43
N PRO A 35 6.57 4.68 -24.87
CA PRO A 35 7.23 5.04 -26.13
C PRO A 35 8.77 4.96 -26.02
N ASP A 36 9.30 3.84 -25.54
CA ASP A 36 10.74 3.63 -25.32
C ASP A 36 11.38 2.57 -26.24
N GLY A 37 10.55 1.85 -27.02
CA GLY A 37 11.00 0.79 -27.92
C GLY A 37 11.59 -0.43 -27.23
N LYS A 38 11.40 -0.59 -25.90
CA LYS A 38 11.96 -1.71 -25.17
C LYS A 38 11.26 -3.03 -25.51
N GLU A 39 12.06 -4.08 -25.59
CA GLU A 39 11.59 -5.46 -25.63
C GLU A 39 11.43 -6.02 -24.22
N TYR A 40 10.55 -7.01 -24.10
CA TYR A 40 10.20 -7.65 -22.84
C TYR A 40 10.44 -9.14 -22.96
N ALA A 41 10.98 -9.75 -21.91
CA ALA A 41 11.20 -11.18 -21.82
C ALA A 41 10.39 -11.75 -20.66
N ILE A 42 10.02 -13.03 -20.76
CA ILE A 42 9.37 -13.76 -19.67
C ILE A 42 10.37 -13.83 -18.51
N VAL A 43 9.92 -13.54 -17.28
CA VAL A 43 10.72 -13.66 -16.07
C VAL A 43 11.19 -15.12 -15.91
N PRO A 44 12.51 -15.39 -15.91
CA PRO A 44 13.05 -16.73 -15.67
C PRO A 44 12.77 -17.23 -14.25
N SER A 45 12.79 -18.55 -14.05
CA SER A 45 12.68 -19.13 -12.71
C SER A 45 13.96 -18.93 -11.87
N THR A 46 15.13 -18.97 -12.52
CA THR A 46 16.45 -18.79 -11.89
C THR A 46 17.28 -17.76 -12.65
N PHE A 47 18.24 -17.15 -11.97
CA PHE A 47 19.06 -16.07 -12.52
C PHE A 47 20.54 -16.36 -12.33
N ASP A 48 21.32 -16.12 -13.39
CA ASP A 48 22.75 -16.38 -13.33
C ASP A 48 23.52 -15.29 -12.58
N SER A 49 23.06 -14.05 -12.70
CA SER A 49 23.63 -12.88 -12.05
C SER A 49 22.55 -11.87 -11.64
N VAL A 50 22.92 -10.94 -10.76
CA VAL A 50 22.06 -9.78 -10.43
C VAL A 50 21.70 -8.98 -11.69
N ASN A 51 22.59 -8.89 -12.66
CA ASN A 51 22.33 -8.14 -13.89
C ASN A 51 21.23 -8.78 -14.73
N ASP A 52 21.15 -10.11 -14.77
CA ASP A 52 20.08 -10.84 -15.47
C ASP A 52 18.74 -10.64 -14.76
N TYR A 53 18.77 -10.62 -13.43
CA TYR A 53 17.60 -10.30 -12.60
C TYR A 53 17.08 -8.88 -12.89
N VAL A 54 17.96 -7.88 -12.88
CA VAL A 54 17.60 -6.49 -13.20
C VAL A 54 17.07 -6.37 -14.63
N LYS A 55 17.72 -7.02 -15.61
CA LYS A 55 17.26 -7.03 -17.01
C LYS A 55 15.87 -7.64 -17.19
N ALA A 56 15.51 -8.64 -16.40
CA ALA A 56 14.19 -9.26 -16.46
C ALA A 56 13.10 -8.38 -15.83
N PHE A 57 13.37 -7.78 -14.67
CA PHE A 57 12.34 -7.07 -13.89
C PHE A 57 12.25 -5.56 -14.19
N GLU A 58 13.34 -4.87 -14.50
CA GLU A 58 13.33 -3.41 -14.71
C GLU A 58 12.36 -2.99 -15.84
N PRO A 59 12.39 -3.60 -17.05
CA PRO A 59 11.46 -3.21 -18.11
C PRO A 59 10.00 -3.43 -17.71
N LEU A 60 9.71 -4.50 -16.96
CA LEU A 60 8.36 -4.83 -16.53
C LEU A 60 7.84 -3.89 -15.43
N LEU A 61 8.71 -3.46 -14.50
CA LEU A 61 8.40 -2.40 -13.52
C LEU A 61 8.09 -1.08 -14.23
N VAL A 62 8.90 -0.70 -15.22
CA VAL A 62 8.70 0.52 -16.01
C VAL A 62 7.39 0.45 -16.81
N LEU A 63 7.09 -0.71 -17.39
CA LEU A 63 5.82 -0.98 -18.08
C LEU A 63 4.61 -0.90 -17.14
N GLU A 64 4.72 -1.39 -15.91
CA GLU A 64 3.68 -1.27 -14.90
C GLU A 64 3.48 0.19 -14.46
N CYS A 65 4.57 0.95 -14.27
CA CYS A 65 4.51 2.38 -13.99
C CYS A 65 3.84 3.16 -15.13
N TRP A 66 4.10 2.79 -16.39
CA TRP A 66 3.41 3.37 -17.54
C TRP A 66 1.91 3.11 -17.49
N GLN A 67 1.49 1.87 -17.19
CA GLN A 67 0.08 1.55 -17.12
C GLN A 67 -0.63 2.26 -15.97
N GLN A 68 0.02 2.42 -14.81
CA GLN A 68 -0.48 3.24 -13.70
C GLN A 68 -0.69 4.70 -14.13
N LEU A 69 0.24 5.26 -14.91
CA LEU A 69 0.12 6.60 -15.45
C LEU A 69 -1.04 6.74 -16.45
N MET A 70 -1.26 5.73 -17.29
CA MET A 70 -2.40 5.69 -18.21
C MET A 70 -3.74 5.59 -17.47
N SER A 71 -3.83 4.79 -16.41
CA SER A 71 -5.01 4.75 -15.55
C SER A 71 -5.25 6.09 -14.85
N ALA A 72 -4.21 6.73 -14.31
CA ALA A 72 -4.33 8.06 -13.70
C ALA A 72 -4.82 9.11 -14.70
N ARG A 73 -4.38 9.05 -15.96
CA ARG A 73 -4.85 9.95 -17.03
C ARG A 73 -6.36 9.88 -17.27
N GLU A 74 -6.99 8.72 -17.07
CA GLU A 74 -8.44 8.54 -17.24
C GLU A 74 -9.25 9.11 -16.06
N GLU A 75 -8.63 9.21 -14.88
CA GLU A 75 -9.27 9.65 -13.64
C GLU A 75 -9.15 11.17 -13.40
N VAL A 76 -8.09 11.80 -13.93
CA VAL A 76 -7.76 13.20 -13.67
C VAL A 76 -8.67 14.17 -14.42
N ASN A 77 -9.16 15.19 -13.73
CA ASN A 77 -9.88 16.31 -14.31
C ASN A 77 -8.96 17.52 -14.49
N GLN A 78 -8.55 17.77 -15.73
CA GLN A 78 -7.59 18.83 -16.09
C GLN A 78 -7.99 20.22 -15.58
N SER A 79 -9.29 20.51 -15.49
CA SER A 79 -9.79 21.83 -15.10
C SER A 79 -9.75 22.09 -13.59
N SER A 80 -10.01 21.07 -12.77
CA SER A 80 -10.03 21.19 -11.31
C SER A 80 -8.69 20.86 -10.66
N ASP A 81 -7.89 20.01 -11.29
CA ASP A 81 -6.73 19.37 -10.66
C ASP A 81 -5.41 20.08 -11.03
N SER A 82 -5.45 20.99 -12.01
CA SER A 82 -4.29 21.79 -12.41
C SER A 82 -4.01 22.92 -11.43
N VAL A 83 -2.72 23.16 -11.17
CA VAL A 83 -2.23 24.29 -10.37
C VAL A 83 -1.41 25.23 -11.23
N MET A 84 -1.64 26.53 -11.07
CA MET A 84 -0.86 27.57 -11.76
C MET A 84 0.46 27.83 -11.03
N ALA A 85 1.56 27.76 -11.78
CA ALA A 85 2.91 27.96 -11.27
C ALA A 85 3.65 29.03 -12.08
N SER A 86 4.29 29.97 -11.40
CA SER A 86 5.08 31.03 -12.05
C SER A 86 6.56 30.65 -12.09
N PHE A 87 7.14 30.59 -13.28
CA PHE A 87 8.54 30.24 -13.50
C PHE A 87 9.49 31.29 -12.92
N VAL A 88 10.53 30.82 -12.21
CA VAL A 88 11.55 31.67 -11.59
C VAL A 88 12.86 31.55 -12.35
N ASN A 89 13.49 30.38 -12.29
CA ASN A 89 14.76 30.08 -12.95
C ASN A 89 14.88 28.57 -13.22
N ARG A 90 16.01 28.19 -13.83
CA ARG A 90 16.36 26.81 -14.11
C ARG A 90 17.81 26.55 -13.74
N VAL A 91 18.08 25.34 -13.30
CA VAL A 91 19.42 24.82 -13.01
C VAL A 91 19.60 23.49 -13.75
N SER A 92 20.73 23.33 -14.46
CA SER A 92 21.12 22.03 -15.02
C SER A 92 21.79 21.18 -13.94
N VAL A 93 21.34 19.93 -13.77
CA VAL A 93 21.91 18.98 -12.81
C VAL A 93 22.12 17.65 -13.53
N ASP A 94 23.37 17.30 -13.79
CA ASP A 94 23.75 16.15 -14.64
C ASP A 94 23.00 16.18 -15.99
N ASN A 95 22.20 15.13 -16.27
CA ASN A 95 21.36 15.02 -17.47
C ASN A 95 19.94 15.57 -17.30
N PHE A 96 19.67 16.25 -16.18
CA PHE A 96 18.36 16.79 -15.82
C PHE A 96 18.34 18.32 -15.83
N GLN A 97 17.12 18.83 -15.90
CA GLN A 97 16.80 20.24 -15.82
C GLN A 97 15.84 20.46 -14.65
N ASP A 98 16.32 21.15 -13.62
CA ASP A 98 15.53 21.50 -12.45
C ASP A 98 14.97 22.92 -12.64
N THR A 99 13.66 22.99 -12.80
CA THR A 99 12.92 24.24 -12.99
C THR A 99 12.28 24.68 -11.68
N HIS A 100 12.64 25.86 -11.20
CA HIS A 100 12.07 26.42 -9.99
C HIS A 100 10.84 27.27 -10.33
N MET A 101 9.73 26.99 -9.66
CA MET A 101 8.48 27.72 -9.86
C MET A 101 7.87 28.12 -8.51
N LYS A 102 7.14 29.24 -8.50
CA LYS A 102 6.34 29.68 -7.35
C LYS A 102 4.89 29.28 -7.53
N ILE A 103 4.31 28.67 -6.49
CA ILE A 103 2.91 28.24 -6.43
C ILE A 103 2.26 28.90 -5.20
N PRO A 104 1.03 29.43 -5.31
CA PRO A 104 0.28 29.92 -4.15
C PRO A 104 0.16 28.89 -3.02
N LEU A 105 0.27 29.34 -1.77
CA LEU A 105 0.32 28.47 -0.58
C LEU A 105 -0.90 27.55 -0.44
N ASP A 106 -2.09 28.05 -0.77
CA ASP A 106 -3.36 27.33 -0.72
C ASP A 106 -3.39 26.18 -1.74
N LYS A 107 -2.79 26.37 -2.92
CA LYS A 107 -2.75 25.39 -4.00
C LYS A 107 -1.59 24.40 -3.90
N ALA A 108 -0.49 24.77 -3.24
CA ALA A 108 0.69 23.93 -3.14
C ALA A 108 0.46 22.64 -2.32
N SER A 109 -0.61 22.57 -1.52
CA SER A 109 -0.96 21.42 -0.69
C SER A 109 -1.36 20.16 -1.48
N SER A 110 -1.74 20.31 -2.76
CA SER A 110 -2.09 19.17 -3.63
C SER A 110 -0.88 18.39 -4.14
N LEU A 111 0.31 18.99 -4.09
CA LEU A 111 1.57 18.41 -4.57
C LEU A 111 2.40 17.85 -3.42
N MET A 112 3.06 16.73 -3.69
CA MET A 112 4.01 16.07 -2.80
C MET A 112 5.32 15.80 -3.55
N VAL A 113 6.40 15.67 -2.79
CA VAL A 113 7.69 15.22 -3.34
C VAL A 113 7.51 13.84 -3.98
N GLU A 114 8.20 13.61 -5.10
CA GLU A 114 8.05 12.43 -5.96
C GLU A 114 6.73 12.32 -6.74
N ASP A 115 5.84 13.32 -6.70
CA ASP A 115 4.73 13.40 -7.65
C ASP A 115 5.27 13.56 -9.08
N ILE A 116 4.74 12.76 -10.01
CA ILE A 116 4.88 13.02 -11.44
C ILE A 116 3.73 13.90 -11.91
N VAL A 117 4.09 14.93 -12.65
CA VAL A 117 3.18 15.98 -13.12
C VAL A 117 3.36 16.19 -14.62
N VAL A 118 2.32 16.72 -15.26
CA VAL A 118 2.40 17.28 -16.61
C VAL A 118 2.49 18.79 -16.50
N ILE A 119 3.49 19.40 -17.13
CA ILE A 119 3.64 20.85 -17.24
C ILE A 119 3.24 21.27 -18.66
N ALA A 120 2.36 22.26 -18.77
CA ALA A 120 1.80 22.72 -20.04
C ALA A 120 1.53 24.23 -20.07
N ASP A 121 1.44 24.79 -21.28
CA ASP A 121 0.91 26.15 -21.49
C ASP A 121 -0.54 26.21 -20.97
N PRO A 122 -0.92 27.20 -20.13
CA PRO A 122 -2.26 27.28 -19.56
C PRO A 122 -3.40 27.37 -20.58
N ASN A 123 -3.10 27.78 -21.81
CA ASN A 123 -4.10 27.91 -22.87
C ASN A 123 -4.39 26.58 -23.59
N ILE A 124 -3.69 25.50 -23.24
CA ILE A 124 -3.94 24.16 -23.77
C ILE A 124 -5.17 23.58 -23.05
N LYS A 125 -6.22 23.30 -23.83
CA LYS A 125 -7.47 22.71 -23.32
C LYS A 125 -7.36 21.23 -22.99
N ASP A 126 -6.62 20.48 -23.81
CA ASP A 126 -6.36 19.06 -23.59
C ASP A 126 -4.85 18.79 -23.66
N VAL A 127 -4.24 18.63 -22.50
CA VAL A 127 -2.79 18.43 -22.37
C VAL A 127 -2.32 17.09 -22.95
N PHE A 128 -3.22 16.12 -23.12
CA PHE A 128 -2.85 14.77 -23.55
C PHE A 128 -2.95 14.53 -25.05
N THR A 129 -3.48 15.48 -25.82
CA THR A 129 -3.53 15.43 -27.29
C THR A 129 -2.80 16.58 -27.95
N ALA A 130 -2.36 17.57 -27.16
CA ALA A 130 -1.69 18.76 -27.67
C ALA A 130 -0.34 18.44 -28.32
N ILE A 131 -0.24 18.75 -29.61
CA ILE A 131 1.00 18.75 -30.37
C ILE A 131 1.52 20.19 -30.39
N GLY A 132 2.65 20.42 -29.72
CA GLY A 132 3.33 21.72 -29.71
C GLY A 132 3.86 22.10 -31.10
N ASN A 133 4.11 23.39 -31.28
CA ASN A 133 4.55 24.03 -32.51
C ASN A 133 5.49 25.20 -32.21
N VAL A 134 5.92 25.94 -33.24
CA VAL A 134 6.86 27.07 -33.09
C VAL A 134 6.36 28.15 -32.13
N LYS A 135 5.04 28.29 -31.95
CA LYS A 135 4.43 29.30 -31.07
C LYS A 135 4.02 28.76 -29.70
N ARG A 136 3.90 27.44 -29.53
CA ARG A 136 3.40 26.81 -28.30
C ARG A 136 4.18 25.56 -27.94
N PRO A 137 4.68 25.44 -26.71
CA PRO A 137 5.44 24.28 -26.26
C PRO A 137 4.56 23.02 -26.22
N LYS A 138 5.17 21.86 -26.46
CA LYS A 138 4.56 20.56 -26.14
C LYS A 138 4.43 20.41 -24.61
N PRO A 139 3.32 19.87 -24.08
CA PRO A 139 3.26 19.40 -22.70
C PRO A 139 4.34 18.35 -22.43
N PHE A 140 4.87 18.32 -21.21
CA PHE A 140 5.94 17.39 -20.86
C PHE A 140 5.83 16.92 -19.41
N PHE A 141 6.38 15.73 -19.13
CA PHE A 141 6.47 15.22 -17.77
C PHE A 141 7.57 15.89 -16.97
N ALA A 142 7.27 16.17 -15.71
CA ALA A 142 8.23 16.57 -14.71
C ALA A 142 7.96 15.83 -13.39
N LYS A 143 8.98 15.70 -12.56
CA LYS A 143 8.88 15.15 -11.21
C LYS A 143 9.03 16.28 -10.19
N VAL A 144 8.18 16.31 -9.17
CA VAL A 144 8.38 17.20 -8.03
C VAL A 144 9.62 16.74 -7.26
N GLN A 145 10.68 17.54 -7.31
CA GLN A 145 11.98 17.25 -6.72
C GLN A 145 12.08 17.78 -5.28
N ALA A 146 11.54 18.97 -5.04
CA ALA A 146 11.51 19.58 -3.71
C ALA A 146 10.38 20.60 -3.61
N ILE A 147 9.87 20.82 -2.39
CA ILE A 147 8.89 21.85 -2.07
C ILE A 147 9.41 22.62 -0.85
N THR A 148 9.64 23.92 -1.01
CA THR A 148 10.12 24.80 0.06
C THR A 148 9.12 25.93 0.28
N LYS A 149 8.71 26.17 1.53
CA LYS A 149 7.81 27.28 1.86
C LYS A 149 8.60 28.60 1.83
N ALA A 150 8.17 29.54 1.00
CA ALA A 150 8.73 30.89 0.90
C ALA A 150 7.68 31.94 1.31
N LYS A 151 8.06 33.23 1.33
CA LYS A 151 7.17 34.33 1.77
C LYS A 151 5.92 34.44 0.87
N GLY A 152 4.78 33.92 1.33
CA GLY A 152 3.48 34.04 0.64
C GLY A 152 3.25 33.05 -0.51
N ALA A 153 4.22 32.18 -0.82
CA ALA A 153 4.13 31.15 -1.86
C ALA A 153 5.03 29.95 -1.50
N CYS A 154 4.78 28.80 -2.11
CA CYS A 154 5.70 27.68 -2.10
C CYS A 154 6.59 27.73 -3.34
N GLU A 155 7.90 27.59 -3.14
CA GLU A 155 8.84 27.32 -4.22
C GLU A 155 8.88 25.81 -4.44
N VAL A 156 8.57 25.38 -5.66
CA VAL A 156 8.57 23.98 -6.08
C VAL A 156 9.60 23.79 -7.17
N ILE A 157 10.45 22.79 -7.00
CA ILE A 157 11.46 22.40 -7.98
C ILE A 157 10.92 21.23 -8.78
N PHE A 158 10.80 21.40 -10.09
CA PHE A 158 10.34 20.40 -11.04
C PHE A 158 11.52 19.88 -11.87
N ARG A 159 11.82 18.60 -11.75
CA ARG A 159 12.88 17.92 -12.50
C ARG A 159 12.34 17.35 -13.81
N THR A 160 13.01 17.63 -14.93
CA THR A 160 12.74 17.02 -16.24
C THR A 160 14.02 16.54 -16.93
N CYS A 161 13.89 15.68 -17.94
CA CYS A 161 15.02 15.12 -18.71
C CYS A 161 15.10 15.70 -20.15
N LEU A 162 14.44 16.84 -20.38
CA LEU A 162 14.44 17.52 -21.69
C LEU A 162 15.82 18.12 -22.01
N LYS A 163 16.22 17.99 -23.28
CA LYS A 163 17.41 18.68 -23.82
C LYS A 163 17.11 20.17 -24.03
N ILE A 164 18.16 20.99 -23.93
CA ILE A 164 18.08 22.42 -24.27
C ILE A 164 18.43 22.57 -25.75
N GLU A 165 17.41 22.51 -26.59
CA GLU A 165 17.47 22.73 -28.03
C GLU A 165 16.35 23.68 -28.46
N GLU A 166 16.42 24.28 -29.65
CA GLU A 166 15.51 25.38 -30.06
C GLU A 166 14.02 25.02 -29.96
N THR A 167 13.67 23.76 -30.20
CA THR A 167 12.30 23.25 -30.17
C THR A 167 11.84 22.78 -28.78
N SER A 168 12.71 22.84 -27.78
CA SER A 168 12.43 22.35 -26.43
C SER A 168 11.35 23.21 -25.75
N PRO A 169 10.38 22.60 -25.04
CA PRO A 169 9.41 23.33 -24.20
C PRO A 169 10.08 24.28 -23.22
N LEU A 170 11.31 23.95 -22.80
CA LEU A 170 12.14 24.72 -21.91
C LEU A 170 12.54 26.10 -22.47
N MET A 171 12.53 26.31 -23.79
CA MET A 171 12.86 27.61 -24.39
C MET A 171 11.73 28.63 -24.24
N PHE A 172 10.50 28.18 -23.99
CA PHE A 172 9.32 29.03 -23.78
C PHE A 172 9.21 29.54 -22.34
N MET A 173 9.94 28.91 -21.40
CA MET A 173 9.93 29.26 -19.98
C MET A 173 10.86 30.44 -19.70
N ARG A 174 10.30 31.65 -19.74
CA ARG A 174 10.98 32.89 -19.33
C ARG A 174 10.59 33.27 -17.89
N PRO A 175 11.45 33.99 -17.15
CA PRO A 175 11.11 34.49 -15.82
C PRO A 175 9.72 35.14 -15.80
N GLN A 176 8.93 34.83 -14.78
CA GLN A 176 7.55 35.32 -14.58
C GLN A 176 6.49 34.76 -15.53
N THR A 177 6.83 33.87 -16.47
CA THR A 177 5.80 33.13 -17.24
C THR A 177 5.02 32.19 -16.34
N THR A 178 3.73 32.02 -16.62
CA THR A 178 2.84 31.17 -15.84
C THR A 178 2.51 29.89 -16.61
N TRP A 179 2.55 28.76 -15.91
CA TRP A 179 2.39 27.42 -16.45
C TRP A 179 1.35 26.64 -15.66
N SER A 180 0.64 25.75 -16.35
CA SER A 180 -0.26 24.79 -15.72
C SER A 180 0.51 23.54 -15.30
N VAL A 181 0.28 23.07 -14.08
CA VAL A 181 0.89 21.87 -13.50
C VAL A 181 -0.22 20.92 -13.09
N LEU A 182 -0.35 19.81 -13.81
CA LEU A 182 -1.34 18.77 -13.57
C LEU A 182 -0.71 17.58 -12.86
N LYS A 183 -1.18 17.24 -11.66
CA LYS A 183 -0.73 16.05 -10.93
C LYS A 183 -1.27 14.78 -11.57
N MET A 184 -0.40 13.78 -11.74
CA MET A 184 -0.78 12.47 -12.28
C MET A 184 -0.78 11.39 -11.19
N LEU A 185 0.39 11.04 -10.64
CA LEU A 185 0.53 10.04 -9.57
C LEU A 185 1.78 10.31 -8.72
N ASN A 186 1.95 9.58 -7.61
CA ASN A 186 3.16 9.65 -6.79
C ASN A 186 4.07 8.44 -7.06
N LEU A 187 5.35 8.68 -7.38
CA LEU A 187 6.31 7.63 -7.74
C LEU A 187 6.91 6.89 -6.54
N THR A 188 6.53 7.21 -5.30
CA THR A 188 7.10 6.56 -4.10
C THR A 188 7.07 5.03 -4.14
N PRO A 189 5.96 4.35 -4.52
CA PRO A 189 5.95 2.90 -4.64
C PRO A 189 6.96 2.39 -5.68
N THR A 190 6.95 2.95 -6.88
CA THR A 190 7.87 2.61 -7.99
C THR A 190 9.33 2.85 -7.58
N HIS A 191 9.63 3.94 -6.89
CA HIS A 191 10.97 4.25 -6.39
C HIS A 191 11.46 3.21 -5.39
N ARG A 192 10.58 2.73 -4.50
CA ARG A 192 10.95 1.71 -3.50
C ARG A 192 11.23 0.36 -4.16
N GLU A 193 10.44 -0.03 -5.14
CA GLU A 193 10.64 -1.25 -5.92
C GLU A 193 11.92 -1.18 -6.77
N TYR A 194 12.12 -0.09 -7.49
CA TYR A 194 13.36 0.15 -8.24
C TYR A 194 14.58 0.20 -7.32
N SER A 195 14.46 0.81 -6.14
CA SER A 195 15.54 0.82 -5.15
C SER A 195 15.88 -0.59 -4.69
N ALA A 196 14.87 -1.43 -4.44
CA ALA A 196 15.11 -2.80 -4.04
C ALA A 196 15.81 -3.60 -5.16
N LEU A 197 15.42 -3.37 -6.41
CA LEU A 197 16.03 -3.98 -7.59
C LEU A 197 17.50 -3.55 -7.77
N ALA A 198 17.77 -2.24 -7.73
CA ALA A 198 19.11 -1.68 -7.89
C ALA A 198 20.05 -2.04 -6.71
N GLY A 199 19.49 -2.16 -5.50
CA GLY A 199 20.22 -2.51 -4.29
C GLY A 199 20.49 -4.00 -4.11
N LEU A 200 19.88 -4.88 -4.91
CA LEU A 200 19.88 -6.34 -4.72
C LEU A 200 21.28 -6.95 -4.52
N ARG A 201 22.29 -6.48 -5.26
CA ARG A 201 23.68 -6.98 -5.15
C ARG A 201 24.30 -6.83 -3.76
N TYR A 202 23.72 -5.99 -2.90
CA TYR A 202 24.20 -5.74 -1.53
C TYR A 202 23.34 -6.43 -0.47
N TYR A 203 22.33 -7.21 -0.87
CA TYR A 203 21.46 -7.93 0.04
C TYR A 203 22.16 -9.19 0.54
N GLU A 204 21.99 -9.52 1.82
CA GLU A 204 22.56 -10.75 2.40
C GLU A 204 21.96 -12.03 1.79
N LEU A 205 20.70 -11.95 1.34
CA LEU A 205 19.96 -13.03 0.68
C LEU A 205 20.04 -12.97 -0.85
N CYS A 206 21.00 -12.23 -1.42
CA CYS A 206 21.10 -12.05 -2.88
C CYS A 206 21.16 -13.40 -3.61
N ASP A 207 22.05 -14.30 -3.19
CA ASP A 207 22.20 -15.61 -3.84
C ASP A 207 20.94 -16.47 -3.68
N ASP A 208 20.32 -16.48 -2.49
CA ASP A 208 19.05 -17.18 -2.25
C ASP A 208 17.89 -16.64 -3.11
N ILE A 209 17.91 -15.35 -3.48
CA ILE A 209 16.92 -14.74 -4.37
C ILE A 209 17.17 -15.20 -5.81
N LEU A 210 18.42 -15.13 -6.29
CA LEU A 210 18.76 -15.49 -7.67
C LEU A 210 18.59 -17.00 -7.92
N ARG A 211 19.03 -17.80 -6.96
CA ARG A 211 19.08 -19.27 -7.01
C ARG A 211 18.69 -19.83 -5.63
N PRO A 212 17.38 -19.97 -5.37
CA PRO A 212 16.89 -20.53 -4.10
C PRO A 212 17.53 -21.89 -3.83
N PRO A 213 18.14 -22.11 -2.67
CA PRO A 213 18.83 -23.36 -2.38
C PRO A 213 17.84 -24.53 -2.30
N ASN A 214 18.30 -25.72 -2.69
CA ASN A 214 17.56 -26.96 -2.46
C ASN A 214 17.32 -27.14 -0.95
N ALA A 215 16.10 -27.47 -0.56
CA ALA A 215 15.74 -27.70 0.84
C ALA A 215 16.57 -28.83 1.44
N SER A 216 17.09 -28.65 2.67
CA SER A 216 17.42 -29.77 3.53
C SER A 216 16.12 -30.49 3.92
N SER A 217 16.06 -31.81 3.76
CA SER A 217 14.87 -32.64 4.05
C SER A 217 14.66 -32.90 5.55
N ASP A 218 15.41 -32.24 6.42
CA ASP A 218 15.42 -32.55 7.84
C ASP A 218 14.09 -32.14 8.48
N LYS A 219 13.32 -33.15 8.87
CA LYS A 219 12.08 -32.93 9.60
C LYS A 219 12.42 -32.46 11.01
N PRO A 220 11.69 -31.46 11.54
CA PRO A 220 11.88 -31.02 12.91
C PRO A 220 11.73 -32.18 13.91
N SER A 221 12.54 -32.17 14.97
CA SER A 221 12.44 -33.15 16.05
C SER A 221 11.03 -33.16 16.66
N ILE A 222 10.46 -34.35 16.86
CA ILE A 222 9.12 -34.54 17.45
C ILE A 222 9.01 -33.85 18.82
N ASN A 223 10.08 -33.91 19.62
CA ASN A 223 10.13 -33.26 20.94
C ASN A 223 10.05 -31.74 20.84
N ASN A 224 10.75 -31.14 19.87
CA ASN A 224 10.71 -29.70 19.63
C ASN A 224 9.33 -29.25 19.14
N VAL A 225 8.72 -30.05 18.25
CA VAL A 225 7.35 -29.80 17.76
C VAL A 225 6.35 -29.83 18.91
N GLN A 226 6.38 -30.86 19.76
CA GLN A 226 5.49 -30.98 20.91
C GLN A 226 5.67 -29.80 21.88
N LYS A 227 6.92 -29.44 22.19
CA LYS A 227 7.24 -28.27 23.03
C LYS A 227 6.64 -26.98 22.46
N VAL A 228 6.76 -26.75 21.15
CA VAL A 228 6.19 -25.57 20.48
C VAL A 228 4.66 -25.60 20.49
N MET A 229 4.03 -26.76 20.26
CA MET A 229 2.57 -26.91 20.39
C MET A 229 2.10 -26.51 21.80
N ASP A 230 2.75 -27.02 22.84
CA ASP A 230 2.38 -26.76 24.22
C ASP A 230 2.64 -25.31 24.63
N THR A 231 3.75 -24.75 24.17
CA THR A 231 4.19 -23.37 24.47
C THR A 231 3.27 -22.36 23.79
N TYR A 232 3.02 -22.49 22.49
CA TYR A 232 2.33 -21.47 21.69
C TYR A 232 0.84 -21.78 21.45
N LYS A 233 0.35 -22.93 21.93
CA LYS A 233 -1.04 -23.40 21.75
C LYS A 233 -1.45 -23.45 20.28
N VAL A 234 -0.56 -23.99 19.47
CA VAL A 234 -0.70 -24.18 18.02
C VAL A 234 -0.85 -25.68 17.71
N ASN A 235 -1.37 -26.00 16.52
CA ASN A 235 -1.47 -27.40 16.08
C ASN A 235 -0.13 -27.91 15.51
N THR A 236 -0.07 -29.21 15.19
CA THR A 236 1.17 -29.85 14.72
C THR A 236 1.75 -29.21 13.44
N PRO A 237 0.97 -28.97 12.35
CA PRO A 237 1.51 -28.30 11.16
C PRO A 237 2.06 -26.89 11.44
N GLN A 238 1.38 -26.11 12.28
CA GLN A 238 1.85 -24.78 12.70
C GLN A 238 3.14 -24.86 13.52
N ALA A 239 3.23 -25.81 14.45
CA ALA A 239 4.43 -26.02 15.26
C ALA A 239 5.62 -26.48 14.41
N GLN A 240 5.42 -27.38 13.45
CA GLN A 240 6.46 -27.80 12.51
C GLN A 240 7.02 -26.62 11.72
N ALA A 241 6.13 -25.75 11.21
CA ALA A 241 6.53 -24.54 10.49
C ALA A 241 7.32 -23.56 11.39
N ILE A 242 6.89 -23.39 12.64
CA ILE A 242 7.58 -22.54 13.62
C ILE A 242 8.98 -23.09 13.93
N VAL A 243 9.09 -24.38 14.22
CA VAL A 243 10.38 -25.00 14.55
C VAL A 243 11.35 -24.90 13.37
N ALA A 244 10.91 -25.23 12.16
CA ALA A 244 11.74 -25.15 10.97
C ALA A 244 12.27 -23.73 10.71
N ALA A 245 11.43 -22.71 10.91
CA ALA A 245 11.82 -21.32 10.76
C ALA A 245 12.83 -20.84 11.82
N ILE A 246 12.75 -21.35 13.05
CA ILE A 246 13.69 -21.02 14.13
C ILE A 246 15.04 -21.71 13.90
N GLU A 247 15.00 -23.02 13.61
CA GLU A 247 16.18 -23.87 13.40
C GLU A 247 16.97 -23.48 12.14
N LYS A 248 16.34 -22.79 11.18
CA LYS A 248 16.99 -22.24 10.00
C LYS A 248 17.40 -20.77 10.22
N PRO A 249 18.67 -20.47 10.58
CA PRO A 249 19.11 -19.10 10.88
C PRO A 249 19.30 -18.19 9.68
N LYS A 250 19.38 -18.76 8.46
CA LYS A 250 19.58 -18.02 7.22
C LYS A 250 18.74 -18.56 6.07
N GLY A 251 18.43 -17.71 5.10
CA GLY A 251 17.69 -18.06 3.89
C GLY A 251 16.18 -17.90 4.04
N PHE A 252 15.45 -18.49 3.10
CA PHE A 252 13.98 -18.45 3.05
C PHE A 252 13.32 -19.65 3.74
N THR A 253 12.23 -19.42 4.45
CA THR A 253 11.27 -20.43 4.91
C THR A 253 9.90 -20.11 4.34
N LEU A 254 9.24 -21.08 3.71
CA LEU A 254 7.93 -20.89 3.09
C LEU A 254 6.86 -21.58 3.93
N ILE A 255 5.84 -20.84 4.34
CA ILE A 255 4.68 -21.36 5.06
C ILE A 255 3.45 -21.15 4.19
N GLN A 256 2.93 -22.24 3.62
CA GLN A 256 1.69 -22.22 2.87
C GLN A 256 0.51 -22.35 3.83
N GLY A 257 -0.33 -21.33 3.89
CA GLY A 257 -1.51 -21.30 4.73
C GLY A 257 -2.81 -21.12 3.96
N PRO A 258 -3.50 -22.23 3.61
CA PRO A 258 -4.85 -22.20 3.05
C PRO A 258 -5.84 -21.39 3.91
N PRO A 259 -7.02 -21.03 3.39
CA PRO A 259 -8.04 -20.29 4.12
C PRO A 259 -8.41 -20.95 5.47
N GLY A 260 -8.46 -20.14 6.54
CA GLY A 260 -8.84 -20.62 7.87
C GLY A 260 -7.78 -21.43 8.62
N THR A 261 -6.56 -21.57 8.11
CA THR A 261 -5.52 -22.43 8.72
C THR A 261 -4.68 -21.77 9.81
N GLY A 262 -4.95 -20.50 10.11
CA GLY A 262 -4.28 -19.77 11.19
C GLY A 262 -2.90 -19.21 10.82
N LYS A 263 -2.72 -18.69 9.59
CA LYS A 263 -1.50 -17.96 9.17
C LYS A 263 -1.04 -16.94 10.21
N THR A 264 -1.93 -16.00 10.55
CA THR A 264 -1.67 -14.96 11.56
C THR A 264 -1.31 -15.56 12.92
N LYS A 265 -1.99 -16.62 13.36
CA LYS A 265 -1.67 -17.30 14.63
C LYS A 265 -0.27 -17.90 14.60
N THR A 266 0.15 -18.46 13.47
CA THR A 266 1.50 -18.99 13.24
C THR A 266 2.53 -17.87 13.28
N ILE A 267 2.26 -16.72 12.66
CA ILE A 267 3.13 -15.53 12.71
C ILE A 267 3.32 -15.05 14.15
N LEU A 268 2.26 -14.98 14.96
CA LEU A 268 2.39 -14.60 16.38
C LEU A 268 3.26 -15.60 17.17
N GLY A 269 3.12 -16.90 16.89
CA GLY A 269 3.98 -17.93 17.44
C GLY A 269 5.44 -17.76 17.02
N LEU A 270 5.70 -17.47 15.73
CA LEU A 270 7.04 -17.16 15.22
C LEU A 270 7.65 -15.95 15.90
N VAL A 271 6.91 -14.84 16.01
CA VAL A 271 7.38 -13.63 16.70
C VAL A 271 7.73 -13.95 18.15
N GLY A 272 6.84 -14.64 18.88
CA GLY A 272 7.08 -15.03 20.27
C GLY A 272 8.26 -16.00 20.45
N ALA A 273 8.53 -16.83 19.44
CA ALA A 273 9.63 -17.78 19.45
C ALA A 273 10.96 -17.23 18.97
N LEU A 274 10.96 -16.17 18.17
CA LEU A 274 12.17 -15.51 17.67
C LEU A 274 12.61 -14.35 18.57
N LEU A 275 11.71 -13.75 19.36
CA LEU A 275 12.03 -12.73 20.36
C LEU A 275 12.72 -13.30 21.63
N VAL A 276 13.59 -14.31 21.49
CA VAL A 276 14.28 -14.98 22.61
C VAL A 276 15.31 -14.05 23.24
N GLY A 277 14.85 -13.23 24.19
CA GLY A 277 15.64 -12.22 24.88
C GLY A 277 14.83 -11.34 25.81
N GLY A 278 13.76 -11.86 26.42
CA GLY A 278 13.03 -11.18 27.49
C GLY A 278 13.87 -10.93 28.76
N SER A 279 15.14 -11.37 28.79
CA SER A 279 16.14 -10.74 29.66
C SER A 279 16.43 -9.36 29.12
N ARG A 280 15.68 -8.37 29.64
CA ARG A 280 16.26 -7.07 29.94
C ARG A 280 17.48 -7.31 30.84
N SER A 281 18.62 -7.67 30.27
CA SER A 281 19.85 -7.14 30.83
C SER A 281 19.73 -5.66 30.57
N ARG A 282 19.21 -4.93 31.57
CA ARG A 282 19.47 -3.50 31.67
C ARG A 282 20.98 -3.43 31.54
N ALA A 283 21.48 -3.03 30.37
CA ALA A 283 22.83 -2.54 30.26
C ALA A 283 22.87 -1.36 31.24
N THR A 284 23.30 -1.65 32.46
CA THR A 284 23.77 -0.63 33.37
C THR A 284 24.94 0.00 32.62
N PRO A 285 24.94 1.32 32.39
CA PRO A 285 26.12 1.95 31.84
C PRO A 285 27.24 1.69 32.84
N VAL A 286 28.19 0.82 32.48
CA VAL A 286 29.41 0.66 33.25
C VAL A 286 30.17 1.96 33.06
N VAL A 287 30.06 2.85 34.04
CA VAL A 287 30.86 4.06 34.14
C VAL A 287 32.26 3.62 34.52
N HIS A 288 33.14 3.44 33.53
CA HIS A 288 34.58 3.43 33.79
C HIS A 288 35.04 4.90 33.88
N PRO A 289 35.55 5.35 35.03
CA PRO A 289 36.08 6.70 35.16
C PRO A 289 37.51 6.70 34.61
N SER A 290 37.69 6.93 33.31
CA SER A 290 38.85 7.66 32.79
C SER A 290 38.90 7.70 31.25
N ARG A 291 39.27 8.90 30.76
CA ARG A 291 39.71 9.28 29.42
C ARG A 291 38.63 9.55 28.37
N SER A 292 38.47 10.84 28.16
CA SER A 292 37.74 11.55 27.12
C SER A 292 38.37 11.38 25.73
N SER A 293 37.79 10.50 24.90
CA SER A 293 37.78 10.59 23.43
C SER A 293 37.04 9.37 22.86
N GLU A 294 36.10 9.60 21.93
CA GLU A 294 35.33 8.60 21.16
C GLU A 294 34.24 7.81 21.90
N ARG A 295 33.03 8.39 21.96
CA ARG A 295 31.80 7.67 22.31
C ARG A 295 31.33 6.82 21.12
N SER A 296 31.87 5.61 20.97
CA SER A 296 31.18 4.54 20.25
C SER A 296 30.16 3.90 21.21
N LEU A 297 28.88 4.25 21.05
CA LEU A 297 27.79 3.55 21.71
C LEU A 297 27.69 2.14 21.09
N GLN A 298 28.44 1.17 21.64
CA GLN A 298 28.11 -0.24 21.45
C GLN A 298 26.88 -0.57 22.29
N THR A 299 25.70 -0.12 21.83
CA THR A 299 24.42 -0.63 22.32
C THR A 299 24.27 -2.05 21.80
N GLY A 300 24.25 -3.04 22.70
CA GLY A 300 23.91 -4.42 22.35
C GLY A 300 22.62 -4.43 21.53
N THR A 301 22.69 -4.96 20.31
CA THR A 301 21.59 -4.93 19.35
C THR A 301 20.44 -5.78 19.88
N VAL A 302 19.34 -5.14 20.26
CA VAL A 302 18.08 -5.83 20.51
C VAL A 302 17.67 -6.50 19.20
N ASN A 303 17.46 -7.81 19.19
CA ASN A 303 16.97 -8.54 18.02
C ASN A 303 15.55 -8.07 17.67
N LYS A 304 15.43 -7.17 16.70
CA LYS A 304 14.15 -6.64 16.20
C LYS A 304 13.63 -7.50 15.07
N ILE A 305 12.32 -7.67 15.02
CA ILE A 305 11.65 -8.36 13.92
C ILE A 305 10.89 -7.33 13.08
N LEU A 306 11.10 -7.37 11.77
CA LEU A 306 10.28 -6.64 10.81
C LEU A 306 9.19 -7.56 10.28
N VAL A 307 7.93 -7.18 10.50
CA VAL A 307 6.76 -7.89 9.96
C VAL A 307 6.12 -7.02 8.88
N CYS A 308 5.96 -7.59 7.69
CA CYS A 308 5.38 -6.90 6.55
C CYS A 308 4.18 -7.65 5.98
N ALA A 309 3.32 -6.92 5.29
CA ALA A 309 2.27 -7.47 4.43
C ALA A 309 2.08 -6.56 3.20
N PRO A 310 1.50 -7.03 2.09
CA PRO A 310 1.24 -6.19 0.92
C PRO A 310 0.20 -5.09 1.20
N SER A 311 -0.79 -5.34 2.06
CA SER A 311 -1.91 -4.41 2.32
C SER A 311 -1.96 -3.89 3.76
N ASN A 312 -2.55 -2.70 3.95
CA ASN A 312 -2.77 -2.14 5.29
C ASN A 312 -3.67 -3.04 6.15
N ALA A 313 -4.73 -3.61 5.57
CA ALA A 313 -5.66 -4.47 6.30
C ALA A 313 -4.97 -5.72 6.88
N ALA A 314 -4.11 -6.39 6.09
CA ALA A 314 -3.39 -7.57 6.55
C ALA A 314 -2.41 -7.25 7.69
N ILE A 315 -1.64 -6.17 7.58
CA ILE A 315 -0.68 -5.81 8.63
C ILE A 315 -1.38 -5.29 9.89
N ASP A 316 -2.47 -4.54 9.76
CA ASP A 316 -3.20 -4.00 10.91
C ASP A 316 -3.86 -5.13 11.74
N GLU A 317 -4.31 -6.22 11.10
CA GLU A 317 -4.80 -7.42 11.80
C GLU A 317 -3.68 -8.10 12.61
N ILE A 318 -2.45 -8.16 12.09
CA ILE A 318 -1.30 -8.67 12.85
C ILE A 318 -0.99 -7.75 14.04
N VAL A 319 -0.95 -6.43 13.82
CA VAL A 319 -0.66 -5.43 14.85
C VAL A 319 -1.67 -5.51 15.99
N LYS A 320 -2.96 -5.58 15.66
CA LYS A 320 -4.05 -5.74 16.64
C LYS A 320 -3.83 -6.94 17.54
N ARG A 321 -3.42 -8.09 16.97
CA ARG A 321 -3.17 -9.30 17.76
C ARG A 321 -1.87 -9.24 18.57
N LEU A 322 -0.83 -8.58 18.07
CA LEU A 322 0.40 -8.36 18.85
C LEU A 322 0.14 -7.45 20.06
N MET A 323 -0.70 -6.42 19.90
CA MET A 323 -1.12 -5.54 21.01
C MET A 323 -1.88 -6.29 22.10
N GLY A 324 -2.61 -7.37 21.74
CA GLY A 324 -3.28 -8.26 22.69
C GLY A 324 -2.34 -9.16 23.49
N GLY A 325 -1.04 -9.15 23.18
CA GLY A 325 -0.03 -10.00 23.80
C GLY A 325 0.17 -11.34 23.08
N ILE A 326 1.39 -11.86 23.20
CA ILE A 326 1.83 -13.13 22.60
C ILE A 326 2.53 -13.99 23.66
N ARG A 327 2.72 -15.27 23.34
CA ARG A 327 3.41 -16.20 24.23
C ARG A 327 4.92 -16.12 24.01
N ASN A 328 5.69 -16.14 25.08
CA ASN A 328 7.17 -16.22 25.05
C ASN A 328 7.65 -17.68 24.99
N THR A 329 8.97 -17.87 25.01
CA THR A 329 9.63 -19.19 24.94
C THR A 329 9.37 -20.12 26.13
N VAL A 330 8.86 -19.59 27.25
CA VAL A 330 8.47 -20.39 28.43
C VAL A 330 6.95 -20.55 28.54
N GLY A 331 6.19 -20.05 27.55
CA GLY A 331 4.74 -20.19 27.46
C GLY A 331 3.93 -19.12 28.21
N GLY A 332 4.60 -18.16 28.85
CA GLY A 332 3.99 -17.00 29.50
C GLY A 332 3.58 -15.91 28.50
N THR A 333 2.57 -15.12 28.83
CA THR A 333 2.11 -14.02 27.98
C THR A 333 2.92 -12.76 28.23
N PHE A 334 3.31 -12.06 27.17
CA PHE A 334 3.90 -10.73 27.23
C PHE A 334 3.39 -9.86 26.08
N VAL A 335 3.44 -8.54 26.25
CA VAL A 335 3.08 -7.58 25.20
C VAL A 335 4.37 -6.98 24.64
N PRO A 336 4.74 -7.29 23.38
CA PRO A 336 5.91 -6.69 22.74
C PRO A 336 5.67 -5.20 22.47
N LYS A 337 6.75 -4.40 22.46
CA LYS A 337 6.72 -3.03 21.97
C LYS A 337 6.57 -3.04 20.45
N VAL A 338 5.34 -2.83 19.97
CA VAL A 338 5.01 -2.79 18.55
C VAL A 338 5.04 -1.36 18.03
N VAL A 339 5.62 -1.15 16.84
CA VAL A 339 5.55 0.12 16.12
C VAL A 339 4.99 -0.12 14.71
N ARG A 340 3.89 0.54 14.37
CA ARG A 340 3.26 0.50 13.05
C ARG A 340 3.75 1.68 12.18
N VAL A 341 4.43 1.38 11.08
CA VAL A 341 4.98 2.38 10.13
C VAL A 341 4.10 2.46 8.90
N GLY A 342 3.56 3.64 8.61
CA GLY A 342 2.72 3.92 7.44
C GLY A 342 1.97 5.24 7.59
N THR A 343 1.27 5.67 6.53
CA THR A 343 0.48 6.91 6.56
C THR A 343 -0.71 6.78 7.50
N LEU A 344 -0.80 7.67 8.48
CA LEU A 344 -1.78 7.63 9.58
C LEU A 344 -3.25 7.59 9.11
N GLU A 345 -3.55 8.20 7.97
CA GLU A 345 -4.90 8.22 7.38
C GLU A 345 -5.37 6.82 6.94
N THR A 346 -4.45 5.99 6.48
CA THR A 346 -4.74 4.64 5.94
C THR A 346 -4.66 3.52 6.97
N ILE A 347 -4.20 3.85 8.18
CA ILE A 347 -4.06 2.91 9.29
C ILE A 347 -5.41 2.77 10.00
N ASN A 348 -5.80 1.52 10.31
CA ASN A 348 -7.01 1.24 11.07
C ASN A 348 -7.00 1.96 12.43
N MET A 349 -8.13 2.57 12.80
CA MET A 349 -8.32 3.29 14.05
C MET A 349 -7.87 2.49 15.29
N GLU A 350 -8.14 1.18 15.33
CA GLU A 350 -7.79 0.31 16.47
C GLU A 350 -6.27 0.17 16.70
N VAL A 351 -5.44 0.48 15.70
CA VAL A 351 -3.97 0.35 15.80
C VAL A 351 -3.25 1.69 15.72
N LYS A 352 -3.97 2.82 15.64
CA LYS A 352 -3.36 4.16 15.54
C LYS A 352 -2.51 4.53 16.75
N ASP A 353 -2.79 3.95 17.92
CA ASP A 353 -2.04 4.22 19.15
C ASP A 353 -0.58 3.74 19.11
N VAL A 354 -0.30 2.75 18.26
CA VAL A 354 1.06 2.23 18.03
C VAL A 354 1.65 2.69 16.70
N ALA A 355 0.97 3.61 15.98
CA ALA A 355 1.51 4.20 14.77
C ALA A 355 2.70 5.11 15.08
N LEU A 356 3.76 5.05 14.27
CA LEU A 356 5.01 5.77 14.51
C LEU A 356 4.80 7.27 14.72
N ASP A 357 3.99 7.92 13.88
CA ASP A 357 3.70 9.36 14.03
C ASP A 357 2.95 9.68 15.32
N THR A 358 2.00 8.82 15.73
CA THR A 358 1.29 8.95 17.01
C THR A 358 2.25 8.82 18.19
N LEU A 359 3.14 7.83 18.15
CA LEU A 359 4.14 7.61 19.19
C LEU A 359 5.13 8.78 19.28
N ILE A 360 5.58 9.31 18.13
CA ILE A 360 6.44 10.50 18.07
C ILE A 360 5.73 11.71 18.69
N ALA A 361 4.44 11.92 18.36
CA ALA A 361 3.66 13.00 18.94
C ALA A 361 3.58 12.86 20.47
N LYS A 362 3.25 11.67 20.99
CA LYS A 362 3.19 11.39 22.44
C LYS A 362 4.54 11.62 23.14
N GLU A 363 5.65 11.18 22.54
CA GLU A 363 7.01 11.38 23.09
C GLU A 363 7.41 12.87 23.11
N LEU A 364 7.05 13.63 22.06
CA LEU A 364 7.29 15.07 22.01
C LEU A 364 6.47 15.82 23.06
N GLU A 365 5.22 15.42 23.29
CA GLU A 365 4.35 16.00 24.33
C GLU A 365 4.88 15.73 25.74
N ALA A 366 5.35 14.51 26.02
CA ALA A 366 5.99 14.18 27.29
C ALA A 366 7.30 14.95 27.54
N SER A 367 7.93 15.46 26.48
CA SER A 367 9.22 16.16 26.53
C SER A 367 9.08 17.69 26.52
N SER A 368 7.87 18.27 26.42
CA SER A 368 7.69 19.72 26.20
C SER A 368 6.92 20.47 27.29
N GLU A 369 7.65 21.20 28.14
CA GLU A 369 7.21 22.45 28.77
C GLU A 369 7.49 23.62 27.80
N SER A 370 6.70 23.84 26.73
CA SER A 370 6.80 25.07 25.87
C SER A 370 5.94 25.01 24.60
N LYS A 371 4.63 24.72 24.70
CA LYS A 371 3.71 24.97 23.57
C LYS A 371 3.41 26.48 23.37
N GLU A 372 3.61 27.30 24.41
CA GLU A 372 3.24 28.73 24.41
C GLU A 372 4.22 29.66 23.66
N GLU A 373 5.53 29.35 23.61
CA GLU A 373 6.53 30.22 22.98
C GLU A 373 6.45 30.24 21.44
N PHE A 374 6.00 29.15 20.80
CA PHE A 374 5.97 29.06 19.33
C PHE A 374 4.78 29.80 18.71
N GLN A 375 3.60 29.73 19.36
CA GLN A 375 2.40 30.44 18.88
C GLN A 375 2.54 31.96 19.04
N SER A 376 3.14 32.43 20.14
CA SER A 376 3.38 33.86 20.35
C SER A 376 4.37 34.45 19.32
N ALA A 377 5.40 33.70 18.93
CA ALA A 377 6.37 34.12 17.91
C ALA A 377 5.76 34.24 16.50
N ALA A 378 4.87 33.31 16.11
CA ALA A 378 4.19 33.35 14.80
C ALA A 378 3.22 34.53 14.66
N GLN A 379 2.47 34.83 15.74
CA GLN A 379 1.59 35.99 15.80
C GLN A 379 2.39 37.31 15.77
N SER A 380 3.50 37.37 16.51
CA SER A 380 4.40 38.53 16.56
C SER A 380 4.98 38.89 15.18
N MET A 381 5.45 37.90 14.40
CA MET A 381 5.95 38.15 13.04
C MET A 381 4.89 38.61 12.06
N THR A 382 3.64 38.16 12.24
CA THR A 382 2.52 38.59 11.38
C THR A 382 2.22 40.06 11.62
N ALA A 383 2.18 40.48 12.89
CA ALA A 383 2.04 41.89 13.26
C ALA A 383 3.21 42.75 12.73
N MET A 384 4.45 42.26 12.81
CA MET A 384 5.61 42.98 12.25
C MET A 384 5.54 43.14 10.72
N ARG A 385 5.03 42.13 9.98
CA ARG A 385 4.84 42.22 8.53
C ARG A 385 3.79 43.26 8.15
N GLU A 386 2.68 43.32 8.89
CA GLU A 386 1.64 44.33 8.66
C GLU A 386 2.19 45.74 8.92
N LYS A 387 2.95 45.91 10.01
CA LYS A 387 3.61 47.18 10.32
C LYS A 387 4.63 47.60 9.25
N MET A 388 5.33 46.62 8.65
CA MET A 388 6.25 46.87 7.54
C MET A 388 5.52 47.36 6.29
N ARG A 389 4.32 46.83 6.00
CA ARG A 389 3.46 47.28 4.92
C ARG A 389 2.97 48.70 5.15
N GLN A 390 2.50 49.01 6.35
CA GLN A 390 2.08 50.37 6.73
C GLN A 390 3.21 51.39 6.55
N LEU A 391 4.44 51.05 6.96
CA LEU A 391 5.61 51.92 6.74
C LEU A 391 5.99 52.08 5.25
N GLN A 392 5.68 51.10 4.39
CA GLN A 392 5.86 51.23 2.95
C GLN A 392 4.85 52.22 2.36
N ASP A 393 3.58 52.10 2.74
CA ASP A 393 2.52 53.00 2.28
C ASP A 393 2.76 54.44 2.78
N GLU A 394 3.20 54.60 4.04
CA GLU A 394 3.59 55.91 4.59
C GLU A 394 4.78 56.53 3.85
N LEU A 395 5.77 55.72 3.46
CA LEU A 395 6.93 56.19 2.70
C LEU A 395 6.53 56.66 1.31
N GLU A 396 5.62 55.95 0.65
CA GLU A 396 5.12 56.29 -0.67
C GLU A 396 4.31 57.59 -0.62
N LYS A 397 3.44 57.74 0.39
CA LYS A 397 2.71 58.98 0.65
C LYS A 397 3.65 60.16 0.93
N ALA A 398 4.66 59.99 1.78
CA ALA A 398 5.62 61.05 2.11
C ALA A 398 6.48 61.45 0.90
N ARG A 399 6.76 60.53 -0.04
CA ARG A 399 7.42 60.85 -1.31
C ARG A 399 6.50 61.65 -2.24
N LEU A 400 5.21 61.32 -2.28
CA LEU A 400 4.22 62.07 -3.06
C LEU A 400 4.07 63.50 -2.53
N GLU A 401 3.97 63.65 -1.20
CA GLU A 401 3.93 64.94 -0.50
C GLU A 401 5.20 65.78 -0.82
N LEU A 402 6.38 65.15 -0.90
CA LEU A 402 7.61 65.83 -1.29
C LEU A 402 7.60 66.34 -2.73
N VAL A 403 7.02 65.58 -3.67
CA VAL A 403 6.89 66.00 -5.07
C VAL A 403 5.94 67.20 -5.16
N GLN A 404 4.77 67.11 -4.53
CA GLN A 404 3.78 68.20 -4.50
C GLN A 404 4.34 69.48 -3.85
N ALA A 405 5.10 69.34 -2.76
CA ALA A 405 5.73 70.48 -2.08
C ALA A 405 6.82 71.14 -2.92
N LYS A 406 7.55 70.37 -3.74
CA LYS A 406 8.52 70.90 -4.71
C LYS A 406 7.84 71.63 -5.87
N ASP A 407 6.73 71.09 -6.37
CA ASP A 407 5.97 71.71 -7.45
C ASP A 407 5.31 73.03 -7.00
N ALA A 408 5.00 73.15 -5.70
CA ALA A 408 4.42 74.35 -5.08
C ALA A 408 5.47 75.34 -4.51
N ASP A 409 6.77 75.03 -4.61
CA ASP A 409 7.89 75.81 -4.07
C ASP A 409 7.79 76.15 -2.56
N ASP A 410 7.11 75.29 -1.79
CA ASP A 410 6.92 75.43 -0.34
C ASP A 410 8.09 74.80 0.43
N ASN A 411 9.09 75.63 0.74
CA ASN A 411 10.29 75.22 1.47
C ASN A 411 10.01 74.59 2.85
N ILE A 412 8.93 74.95 3.52
CA ILE A 412 8.57 74.40 4.83
C ILE A 412 7.99 72.99 4.64
N ALA A 413 7.09 72.82 3.67
CA ALA A 413 6.53 71.51 3.32
C ALA A 413 7.61 70.54 2.80
N ILE A 414 8.58 71.02 2.03
CA ILE A 414 9.74 70.24 1.56
C ILE A 414 10.55 69.71 2.76
N ALA A 415 10.90 70.57 3.71
CA ALA A 415 11.67 70.18 4.89
C ALA A 415 10.92 69.14 5.75
N ASN A 416 9.60 69.32 5.92
CA ASN A 416 8.75 68.39 6.66
C ASN A 416 8.67 67.01 5.99
N ALA A 417 8.44 66.96 4.68
CA ALA A 417 8.38 65.71 3.93
C ALA A 417 9.74 64.98 3.93
N GLN A 418 10.85 65.70 3.80
CA GLN A 418 12.21 65.11 3.92
C GLN A 418 12.48 64.52 5.31
N SER A 419 12.08 65.23 6.37
CA SER A 419 12.21 64.75 7.75
C SER A 419 11.40 63.46 7.97
N LYS A 420 10.17 63.41 7.43
CA LYS A 420 9.29 62.24 7.50
C LYS A 420 9.83 61.04 6.72
N ILE A 421 10.39 61.25 5.54
CA ILE A 421 11.08 60.18 4.78
C ILE A 421 12.25 59.62 5.58
N LYS A 422 13.03 60.48 6.24
CA LYS A 422 14.18 60.06 7.06
C LYS A 422 13.75 59.25 8.28
N SER A 423 12.69 59.66 8.97
CA SER A 423 12.17 58.93 10.14
C SER A 423 11.55 57.58 9.76
N VAL A 424 10.74 57.52 8.70
CA VAL A 424 10.14 56.28 8.19
C VAL A 424 11.21 55.29 7.74
N ASN A 425 12.25 55.74 7.04
CA ASN A 425 13.37 54.88 6.64
C ASN A 425 14.13 54.31 7.85
N LYS A 426 14.32 55.09 8.92
CA LYS A 426 14.95 54.61 10.17
C LYS A 426 14.10 53.53 10.84
N SER A 427 12.80 53.76 10.99
CA SER A 427 11.86 52.78 11.55
C SER A 427 11.78 51.50 10.71
N LYS A 428 11.81 51.64 9.38
CA LYS A 428 11.83 50.51 8.43
C LYS A 428 13.10 49.68 8.54
N TRP A 429 14.26 50.32 8.72
CA TRP A 429 15.54 49.63 8.94
C TRP A 429 15.55 48.86 10.25
N GLN A 430 15.08 49.47 11.35
CA GLN A 430 14.98 48.81 12.66
C GLN A 430 14.05 47.60 12.60
N LEU A 431 12.85 47.78 12.05
CA LEU A 431 11.88 46.69 11.88
C LEU A 431 12.43 45.60 10.96
N GLY A 432 13.26 45.96 9.97
CA GLY A 432 14.00 45.02 9.13
C GLY A 432 14.94 44.11 9.94
N GLN A 433 15.75 44.68 10.82
CA GLN A 433 16.62 43.90 11.73
C GLN A 433 15.82 43.01 12.67
N ASP A 434 14.74 43.53 13.28
CA ASP A 434 13.91 42.76 14.20
C ASP A 434 13.28 41.55 13.51
N LEU A 435 12.88 41.72 12.24
CA LEU A 435 12.24 40.68 11.44
C LEU A 435 13.26 39.61 10.98
N ASP A 436 14.49 39.99 10.68
CA ASP A 436 15.57 39.04 10.37
C ASP A 436 16.02 38.27 11.63
N ASN A 437 16.10 38.93 12.80
CA ASN A 437 16.33 38.28 14.08
C ASN A 437 15.22 37.28 14.45
N ALA A 438 13.96 37.66 14.22
CA ALA A 438 12.81 36.78 14.43
C ALA A 438 12.83 35.56 13.50
N ARG A 439 13.22 35.73 12.23
CA ARG A 439 13.41 34.61 11.29
C ARG A 439 14.51 33.67 11.74
N SER A 440 15.65 34.21 12.18
CA SER A 440 16.76 33.39 12.69
C SER A 440 16.31 32.54 13.88
N LYS A 441 15.66 33.15 14.88
CA LYS A 441 15.07 32.43 16.02
C LYS A 441 14.04 31.38 15.60
N GLN A 442 13.21 31.68 14.59
CA GLN A 442 12.23 30.72 14.06
C GLN A 442 12.91 29.54 13.34
N ALA A 443 13.97 29.80 12.57
CA ALA A 443 14.75 28.77 11.89
C ALA A 443 15.43 27.85 12.91
N ASP A 444 16.07 28.41 13.93
CA ASP A 444 16.68 27.68 15.05
C ASP A 444 15.65 26.84 15.81
N ALA A 445 14.47 27.39 16.09
CA ALA A 445 13.37 26.68 16.75
C ALA A 445 12.85 25.52 15.89
N THR A 446 12.73 25.74 14.57
CA THR A 446 12.31 24.70 13.61
C THR A 446 13.35 23.58 13.55
N GLN A 447 14.64 23.92 13.46
CA GLN A 447 15.73 22.95 13.47
C GLN A 447 15.77 22.15 14.79
N LYS A 448 15.60 22.82 15.93
CA LYS A 448 15.49 22.15 17.25
C LYS A 448 14.29 21.20 17.28
N LYS A 449 13.14 21.61 16.75
CA LYS A 449 11.94 20.77 16.68
C LYS A 449 12.14 19.54 15.77
N ASP A 450 12.76 19.72 14.61
CA ASP A 450 13.06 18.62 13.68
C ASP A 450 14.08 17.66 14.29
N GLN A 451 15.09 18.18 14.99
CA GLN A 451 16.05 17.37 15.72
C GLN A 451 15.39 16.61 16.89
N ALA A 452 14.50 17.26 17.65
CA ALA A 452 13.72 16.61 18.71
C ALA A 452 12.84 15.50 18.14
N ARG A 453 12.14 15.75 17.01
CA ARG A 453 11.34 14.74 16.31
C ARG A 453 12.18 13.56 15.84
N LYS A 454 13.38 13.82 15.31
CA LYS A 454 14.34 12.78 14.90
C LYS A 454 14.84 11.96 16.08
N ASN A 455 15.13 12.60 17.21
CA ASN A 455 15.56 11.94 18.45
C ASN A 455 14.43 11.05 19.01
N ALA A 456 13.20 11.58 19.10
CA ALA A 456 12.02 10.84 19.54
C ALA A 456 11.77 9.62 18.65
N ARG A 457 11.83 9.79 17.33
CA ARG A 457 11.72 8.70 16.35
C ARG A 457 12.78 7.61 16.58
N ASN A 458 14.05 8.00 16.68
CA ASN A 458 15.14 7.05 16.85
C ASN A 458 15.03 6.30 18.18
N LYS A 459 14.57 6.97 19.25
CA LYS A 459 14.25 6.34 20.54
C LYS A 459 13.14 5.30 20.39
N ILE A 460 12.00 5.69 19.81
CA ILE A 460 10.83 4.79 19.64
C ILE A 460 11.21 3.55 18.81
N LEU A 461 11.87 3.74 17.67
CA LEU A 461 12.30 2.62 16.82
C LEU A 461 13.40 1.79 17.50
N GLY A 462 14.31 2.43 18.23
CA GLY A 462 15.37 1.78 19.00
C GLY A 462 14.84 0.93 20.15
N GLU A 463 13.69 1.28 20.72
CA GLU A 463 13.03 0.53 21.80
C GLU A 463 12.04 -0.53 21.31
N ALA A 464 11.64 -0.51 20.03
CA ALA A 464 10.66 -1.44 19.49
C ALA A 464 11.17 -2.90 19.47
N ASP A 465 10.32 -3.86 19.82
CA ASP A 465 10.60 -5.29 19.66
C ASP A 465 10.19 -5.75 18.25
N VAL A 466 9.05 -5.23 17.77
CA VAL A 466 8.46 -5.58 16.48
C VAL A 466 8.09 -4.30 15.73
N ILE A 467 8.56 -4.19 14.50
CA ILE A 467 8.16 -3.12 13.58
C ILE A 467 7.26 -3.73 12.52
N CYS A 468 6.08 -3.14 12.34
CA CYS A 468 5.06 -3.59 11.40
C CYS A 468 4.85 -2.55 10.30
N SER A 469 4.87 -2.95 9.03
CA SER A 469 4.62 -2.04 7.91
C SER A 469 4.00 -2.75 6.72
N THR A 470 3.50 -2.01 5.72
CA THR A 470 3.33 -2.62 4.41
C THR A 470 4.69 -2.87 3.76
N LEU A 471 4.76 -3.73 2.74
CA LEU A 471 5.99 -3.96 1.96
C LEU A 471 6.57 -2.64 1.43
N SER A 472 5.72 -1.80 0.82
CA SER A 472 6.14 -0.48 0.37
C SER A 472 6.54 0.43 1.54
N ALA A 473 5.72 0.54 2.60
CA ALA A 473 6.06 1.41 3.73
C ALA A 473 7.34 1.00 4.47
N SER A 474 7.78 -0.25 4.34
CA SER A 474 9.08 -0.68 4.87
C SER A 474 10.24 0.08 4.23
N GLY A 475 10.10 0.58 3.01
CA GLY A 475 11.10 1.39 2.30
C GLY A 475 11.13 2.87 2.70
N HIS A 476 10.35 3.29 3.70
CA HIS A 476 10.29 4.68 4.13
C HIS A 476 11.64 5.17 4.69
N GLU A 477 12.03 6.40 4.34
CA GLU A 477 13.25 7.05 4.83
C GLU A 477 13.43 7.03 6.36
N LEU A 478 12.33 7.03 7.13
CA LEU A 478 12.38 6.95 8.58
C LEU A 478 13.05 5.64 9.07
N LEU A 479 12.84 4.53 8.35
CA LEU A 479 13.50 3.25 8.62
C LEU A 479 14.90 3.21 8.00
N THR A 480 15.06 3.74 6.78
CA THR A 480 16.36 3.83 6.08
C THR A 480 17.42 4.61 6.85
N SER A 481 17.02 5.66 7.55
CA SER A 481 17.91 6.50 8.36
C SER A 481 18.23 5.93 9.75
N SER A 482 17.73 4.74 10.07
CA SER A 482 17.98 4.07 11.34
C SER A 482 19.31 3.29 11.32
N THR A 483 19.91 3.12 12.49
CA THR A 483 21.19 2.40 12.66
C THR A 483 21.01 0.90 12.90
N PHE A 484 19.78 0.43 13.12
CA PHE A 484 19.51 -0.99 13.40
C PHE A 484 19.29 -1.78 12.11
N THR A 485 19.55 -3.09 12.20
CA THR A 485 19.30 -4.09 11.16
C THR A 485 18.09 -4.94 11.52
N PHE A 486 17.44 -5.50 10.52
CA PHE A 486 16.40 -6.51 10.68
C PHE A 486 16.92 -7.83 10.15
N GLU A 487 17.60 -8.60 11.00
CA GLU A 487 18.13 -9.91 10.58
C GLU A 487 17.01 -10.89 10.23
N THR A 488 15.83 -10.73 10.83
CA THR A 488 14.64 -11.53 10.55
C THR A 488 13.50 -10.67 10.03
N VAL A 489 13.00 -11.03 8.84
CA VAL A 489 11.82 -10.43 8.20
C VAL A 489 10.74 -11.50 8.03
N ILE A 490 9.52 -11.20 8.43
CA ILE A 490 8.34 -12.04 8.21
C ILE A 490 7.41 -11.30 7.24
N ILE A 491 6.98 -11.96 6.16
CA ILE A 491 6.05 -11.39 5.18
C ILE A 491 4.77 -12.22 5.18
N ASP A 492 3.65 -11.64 5.63
CA ASP A 492 2.33 -12.23 5.49
C ASP A 492 1.71 -11.90 4.13
N GLU A 493 0.79 -12.76 3.67
CA GLU A 493 0.18 -12.72 2.34
C GLU A 493 1.24 -12.57 1.22
N ALA A 494 2.40 -13.20 1.38
CA ALA A 494 3.55 -13.06 0.48
C ALA A 494 3.25 -13.47 -0.96
N ALA A 495 2.30 -14.40 -1.14
CA ALA A 495 1.84 -14.84 -2.45
C ALA A 495 1.12 -13.74 -3.26
N GLN A 496 0.64 -12.68 -2.60
CA GLN A 496 -0.15 -11.57 -3.17
C GLN A 496 0.70 -10.31 -3.46
N SER A 497 2.03 -10.40 -3.43
CA SER A 497 2.93 -9.30 -3.80
C SER A 497 3.80 -9.65 -5.01
N VAL A 498 4.07 -8.69 -5.91
CA VAL A 498 5.06 -8.90 -6.96
C VAL A 498 6.43 -9.09 -6.32
N GLU A 499 7.29 -9.86 -6.98
CA GLU A 499 8.56 -10.29 -6.40
C GLU A 499 9.42 -9.12 -5.88
N ILE A 500 9.56 -8.06 -6.67
CA ILE A 500 10.39 -6.91 -6.31
C ILE A 500 9.85 -6.14 -5.08
N SER A 501 8.53 -6.15 -4.82
CA SER A 501 7.98 -5.53 -3.60
C SER A 501 8.38 -6.32 -2.35
N SER A 502 8.49 -7.66 -2.45
CA SER A 502 8.98 -8.52 -1.36
C SER A 502 10.45 -8.25 -1.01
N LEU A 503 11.22 -7.66 -1.92
CA LEU A 503 12.63 -7.31 -1.70
C LEU A 503 12.82 -6.04 -0.86
N ILE A 504 11.85 -5.13 -0.85
CA ILE A 504 11.95 -3.83 -0.14
C ILE A 504 12.37 -4.00 1.35
N PRO A 505 11.73 -4.87 2.16
CA PRO A 505 12.11 -5.02 3.56
C PRO A 505 13.45 -5.75 3.78
N LEU A 506 14.00 -6.43 2.77
CA LEU A 506 15.22 -7.22 2.93
C LEU A 506 16.51 -6.37 2.93
N LYS A 507 16.43 -5.11 2.49
CA LYS A 507 17.58 -4.18 2.42
C LYS A 507 18.22 -3.84 3.77
N TYR A 508 17.56 -4.18 4.87
CA TYR A 508 17.99 -3.87 6.24
C TYR A 508 18.91 -4.94 6.86
N GLY A 509 19.68 -5.67 6.04
CA GLY A 509 20.56 -6.74 6.50
C GLY A 509 19.80 -8.02 6.87
N CYS A 510 18.70 -8.30 6.17
CA CYS A 510 17.90 -9.50 6.40
C CYS A 510 18.69 -10.76 6.05
N LYS A 511 18.87 -11.64 7.03
CA LYS A 511 19.54 -12.94 6.87
C LYS A 511 18.53 -14.09 6.84
N ARG A 512 17.38 -13.93 7.49
CA ARG A 512 16.29 -14.90 7.59
C ARG A 512 14.99 -14.26 7.11
N CYS A 513 14.38 -14.82 6.07
CA CYS A 513 13.08 -14.37 5.59
C CYS A 513 12.04 -15.50 5.67
N ILE A 514 10.93 -15.24 6.34
CA ILE A 514 9.82 -16.18 6.46
C ILE A 514 8.65 -15.65 5.64
N LEU A 515 8.34 -16.33 4.54
CA LEU A 515 7.26 -15.99 3.63
C LEU A 515 6.03 -16.81 4.00
N VAL A 516 4.95 -16.16 4.41
CA VAL A 516 3.68 -16.78 4.77
C VAL A 516 2.64 -16.35 3.75
N GLY A 517 1.92 -17.29 3.13
CA GLY A 517 0.94 -16.95 2.10
C GLY A 517 0.21 -18.16 1.55
N ASP A 518 -0.63 -17.92 0.54
CA ASP A 518 -1.35 -18.99 -0.15
C ASP A 518 -1.23 -18.85 -1.68
N PRO A 519 -0.39 -19.67 -2.34
CA PRO A 519 -0.17 -19.62 -3.79
C PRO A 519 -1.37 -20.09 -4.61
N ASN A 520 -2.34 -20.74 -3.96
CA ASN A 520 -3.58 -21.21 -4.58
C ASN A 520 -4.70 -20.16 -4.55
N GLN A 521 -4.46 -18.99 -3.92
CA GLN A 521 -5.35 -17.82 -4.01
C GLN A 521 -4.86 -16.84 -5.08
N LEU A 522 -5.51 -15.70 -5.20
CA LEU A 522 -5.27 -14.71 -6.25
C LEU A 522 -3.80 -14.25 -6.30
N PRO A 523 -3.22 -14.12 -7.52
CA PRO A 523 -1.90 -13.53 -7.69
C PRO A 523 -1.90 -12.04 -7.30
N PRO A 524 -0.71 -11.43 -7.19
CA PRO A 524 -0.56 -9.98 -7.09
C PRO A 524 -1.34 -9.26 -8.19
N THR A 525 -2.03 -8.18 -7.83
CA THR A 525 -2.73 -7.34 -8.80
C THR A 525 -1.72 -6.48 -9.56
N VAL A 526 -1.65 -6.69 -10.88
CA VAL A 526 -0.81 -5.93 -11.81
C VAL A 526 -1.75 -5.26 -12.80
N ILE A 527 -1.61 -3.94 -12.99
CA ILE A 527 -2.50 -3.19 -13.89
C ILE A 527 -2.18 -3.56 -15.35
N SER A 528 -0.89 -3.69 -15.68
CA SER A 528 -0.45 -4.08 -17.02
C SER A 528 -0.71 -5.56 -17.30
N GLN A 529 -1.72 -5.81 -18.13
CA GLN A 529 -1.98 -7.13 -18.70
C GLN A 529 -0.81 -7.63 -19.56
N LEU A 530 -0.05 -6.71 -20.17
CA LEU A 530 1.15 -7.06 -20.92
C LEU A 530 2.27 -7.54 -19.98
N ALA A 531 2.50 -6.87 -18.85
CA ALA A 531 3.48 -7.31 -17.86
C ALA A 531 3.11 -8.68 -17.26
N THR A 532 1.82 -8.93 -17.08
CA THR A 532 1.29 -10.24 -16.64
C THR A 532 1.66 -11.37 -17.62
N LYS A 533 1.60 -11.13 -18.94
CA LYS A 533 2.02 -12.12 -19.95
C LYS A 533 3.49 -12.51 -19.85
N TYR A 534 4.32 -11.64 -19.28
CA TYR A 534 5.75 -11.88 -19.03
C TYR A 534 6.03 -12.37 -17.61
N ALA A 535 5.01 -12.84 -16.88
CA ALA A 535 5.09 -13.37 -15.53
C ALA A 535 5.52 -12.35 -14.45
N TYR A 536 5.31 -11.05 -14.68
CA TYR A 536 5.56 -10.01 -13.66
C TYR A 536 4.66 -10.16 -12.42
N ASN A 537 3.47 -10.75 -12.59
CA ASN A 537 2.54 -11.06 -11.50
C ASN A 537 2.87 -12.37 -10.76
N GLN A 538 4.09 -12.89 -10.88
CA GLN A 538 4.57 -13.98 -10.04
C GLN A 538 5.19 -13.40 -8.76
N SER A 539 4.83 -13.96 -7.61
CA SER A 539 5.42 -13.60 -6.32
C SER A 539 6.69 -14.38 -6.05
N LEU A 540 7.57 -13.82 -5.21
CA LEU A 540 8.78 -14.51 -4.72
C LEU A 540 8.43 -15.86 -4.09
N PHE A 541 7.32 -15.91 -3.34
CA PHE A 541 6.81 -17.14 -2.72
C PHE A 541 6.58 -18.23 -3.78
N VAL A 542 5.86 -17.91 -4.85
CA VAL A 542 5.51 -18.88 -5.90
C VAL A 542 6.75 -19.34 -6.67
N ARG A 543 7.70 -18.44 -6.96
CA ARG A 543 8.95 -18.81 -7.64
C ARG A 543 9.84 -19.71 -6.79
N ILE A 544 9.99 -19.41 -5.50
CA ILE A 544 10.76 -20.27 -4.59
C ILE A 544 10.06 -21.62 -4.39
N GLN A 545 8.73 -21.63 -4.25
CA GLN A 545 7.97 -22.86 -4.12
C GLN A 545 8.13 -23.80 -5.32
N SER A 546 8.15 -23.28 -6.54
CA SER A 546 8.29 -24.10 -7.74
C SER A 546 9.67 -24.74 -7.88
N LEU A 547 10.70 -24.06 -7.36
CA LEU A 547 12.09 -24.54 -7.38
C LEU A 547 12.42 -25.46 -6.19
N ALA A 548 11.85 -25.18 -5.02
CA ALA A 548 12.10 -25.91 -3.79
C ALA A 548 10.79 -26.32 -3.09
N PRO A 549 9.97 -27.20 -3.71
CA PRO A 549 8.66 -27.58 -3.17
C PRO A 549 8.76 -28.28 -1.80
N SER A 550 9.86 -28.97 -1.53
CA SER A 550 10.14 -29.61 -0.24
C SER A 550 10.40 -28.62 0.91
N SER A 551 10.69 -27.34 0.61
CA SER A 551 10.87 -26.27 1.61
C SER A 551 9.55 -25.68 2.13
N VAL A 552 8.40 -26.11 1.59
CA VAL A 552 7.10 -25.51 1.92
C VAL A 552 6.43 -26.24 3.08
N HIS A 553 6.17 -25.52 4.17
CA HIS A 553 5.40 -26.01 5.30
C HIS A 553 3.91 -25.71 5.10
N LEU A 554 3.12 -26.73 4.82
CA LEU A 554 1.67 -26.62 4.67
C LEU A 554 0.96 -26.60 6.03
N LEU A 555 0.22 -25.54 6.33
CA LEU A 555 -0.71 -25.50 7.45
C LEU A 555 -1.97 -26.28 7.08
N SER A 556 -2.00 -27.57 7.40
CA SER A 556 -2.97 -28.52 6.82
C SER A 556 -4.31 -28.65 7.58
N ILE A 557 -4.64 -27.76 8.51
CA ILE A 557 -5.87 -27.84 9.32
C ILE A 557 -6.61 -26.50 9.33
N GLN A 558 -7.85 -26.46 8.84
CA GLN A 558 -8.70 -25.27 8.76
C GLN A 558 -9.68 -25.17 9.93
N TYR A 559 -9.95 -23.95 10.42
CA TYR A 559 -10.83 -23.64 11.56
C TYR A 559 -11.92 -22.61 11.22
N ARG A 560 -12.28 -22.48 9.94
CA ARG A 560 -13.22 -21.47 9.43
C ARG A 560 -14.53 -22.09 8.94
N MET A 561 -14.42 -23.00 7.98
CA MET A 561 -15.52 -23.49 7.14
C MET A 561 -16.20 -24.70 7.77
N HIS A 562 -17.51 -24.82 7.55
CA HIS A 562 -18.22 -26.08 7.75
C HIS A 562 -17.62 -27.19 6.86
N PRO A 563 -17.52 -28.47 7.32
CA PRO A 563 -16.95 -29.57 6.52
C PRO A 563 -17.56 -29.72 5.12
N ASP A 564 -18.87 -29.50 4.99
CA ASP A 564 -19.55 -29.52 3.69
C ASP A 564 -19.08 -28.45 2.70
N ILE A 565 -18.54 -27.33 3.20
CA ILE A 565 -17.99 -26.24 2.40
C ILE A 565 -16.52 -26.53 2.08
N SER A 566 -15.74 -27.02 3.05
CA SER A 566 -14.29 -27.26 2.89
C SER A 566 -13.96 -28.48 2.03
N ALA A 567 -14.88 -29.45 1.91
CA ALA A 567 -14.65 -30.71 1.20
C ALA A 567 -14.17 -30.53 -0.24
N PHE A 568 -14.89 -29.74 -1.05
CA PHE A 568 -14.52 -29.51 -2.44
C PHE A 568 -13.19 -28.73 -2.57
N PRO A 569 -13.01 -27.56 -1.93
CA PRO A 569 -11.73 -26.84 -1.99
C PRO A 569 -10.53 -27.68 -1.53
N SER A 570 -10.69 -28.50 -0.48
CA SER A 570 -9.64 -29.40 0.02
C SER A 570 -9.20 -30.39 -1.05
N ARG A 571 -10.16 -31.10 -1.66
CA ARG A 571 -9.88 -32.07 -2.73
C ARG A 571 -9.23 -31.41 -3.93
N GLU A 572 -9.83 -30.33 -4.41
CA GLU A 572 -9.52 -29.73 -5.70
C GLU A 572 -8.23 -28.89 -5.68
N PHE A 573 -8.07 -28.02 -4.69
CA PHE A 573 -6.95 -27.07 -4.66
C PHE A 573 -5.80 -27.52 -3.76
N TYR A 574 -6.06 -28.43 -2.81
CA TYR A 574 -5.07 -28.84 -1.81
C TYR A 574 -4.85 -30.36 -1.76
N LYS A 575 -5.22 -31.09 -2.81
CA LYS A 575 -4.96 -32.55 -2.95
C LYS A 575 -5.48 -33.37 -1.76
N ALA A 576 -6.61 -32.96 -1.19
CA ALA A 576 -7.21 -33.53 0.02
C ALA A 576 -6.32 -33.49 1.29
N LEU A 577 -5.26 -32.66 1.30
CA LEU A 577 -4.38 -32.50 2.47
C LEU A 577 -4.97 -31.52 3.49
N LEU A 578 -5.93 -30.68 3.11
CA LEU A 578 -6.57 -29.72 4.01
C LEU A 578 -7.65 -30.43 4.84
N LYS A 579 -7.43 -30.54 6.15
CA LYS A 579 -8.34 -31.19 7.10
C LYS A 579 -9.14 -30.16 7.88
N ASP A 580 -10.28 -30.57 8.41
CA ASP A 580 -11.08 -29.75 9.32
C ASP A 580 -10.57 -29.86 10.76
N GLY A 581 -10.60 -28.74 11.48
CA GLY A 581 -10.37 -28.73 12.92
C GLY A 581 -11.42 -29.53 13.69
N PRO A 582 -11.15 -29.88 14.96
CA PRO A 582 -12.09 -30.64 15.77
C PRO A 582 -13.41 -29.88 15.99
N GLY A 583 -14.52 -30.58 15.75
CA GLY A 583 -15.88 -30.08 15.97
C GLY A 583 -16.32 -28.98 15.00
N MET A 584 -15.73 -28.87 13.80
CA MET A 584 -16.10 -27.80 12.86
C MET A 584 -17.58 -27.85 12.45
N ALA A 585 -18.16 -29.03 12.25
CA ALA A 585 -19.59 -29.16 11.94
C ALA A 585 -20.47 -28.51 13.02
N GLU A 586 -20.18 -28.77 14.31
CA GLU A 586 -20.94 -28.20 15.42
C GLU A 586 -20.71 -26.69 15.58
N LYS A 587 -19.45 -26.25 15.48
CA LYS A 587 -19.07 -24.82 15.59
C LYS A 587 -19.63 -23.94 14.48
N THR A 588 -19.91 -24.52 13.32
CA THR A 588 -20.43 -23.80 12.15
C THR A 588 -21.89 -24.11 11.87
N ARG A 589 -22.54 -24.92 12.73
CA ARG A 589 -23.99 -25.16 12.67
C ARG A 589 -24.76 -23.87 12.89
N ALA A 590 -25.77 -23.63 12.07
CA ALA A 590 -26.67 -22.50 12.15
C ALA A 590 -28.13 -22.97 12.15
N GLU A 591 -29.03 -22.16 12.70
CA GLU A 591 -30.45 -22.52 12.85
C GLU A 591 -31.15 -22.76 11.50
N TRP A 592 -30.78 -21.97 10.48
CA TRP A 592 -31.32 -22.11 9.13
C TRP A 592 -30.89 -23.40 8.42
N HIS A 593 -29.89 -24.14 8.92
CA HIS A 593 -29.52 -25.45 8.36
C HIS A 593 -30.61 -26.51 8.53
N ARG A 594 -31.63 -26.26 9.36
CA ARG A 594 -32.82 -27.12 9.50
C ARG A 594 -33.66 -27.15 8.22
N ASN A 595 -33.62 -26.09 7.42
CA ASN A 595 -34.31 -26.06 6.14
C ASN A 595 -33.44 -26.75 5.08
N PRO A 596 -33.94 -27.80 4.39
CA PRO A 596 -33.19 -28.52 3.36
C PRO A 596 -32.70 -27.64 2.21
N LEU A 597 -33.34 -26.50 1.93
CA LEU A 597 -32.91 -25.54 0.91
C LEU A 597 -31.75 -24.66 1.35
N THR A 598 -31.51 -24.49 2.65
CA THR A 598 -30.43 -23.65 3.19
C THR A 598 -29.43 -24.46 4.04
N PRO A 599 -28.87 -25.56 3.53
CA PRO A 599 -27.84 -26.33 4.24
C PRO A 599 -26.51 -25.55 4.26
N PRO A 600 -25.45 -26.10 4.87
CA PRO A 600 -24.13 -25.47 4.86
C PRO A 600 -23.54 -25.26 3.44
N TYR A 601 -23.88 -26.10 2.47
CA TYR A 601 -23.43 -25.96 1.08
C TYR A 601 -24.55 -26.35 0.11
N ARG A 602 -24.83 -25.50 -0.89
CA ARG A 602 -25.78 -25.85 -1.96
C ARG A 602 -25.44 -25.13 -3.27
N PHE A 603 -25.58 -25.86 -4.38
CA PHE A 603 -25.54 -25.31 -5.73
C PHE A 603 -26.97 -25.19 -6.27
N PHE A 604 -27.33 -23.98 -6.68
CA PHE A 604 -28.61 -23.65 -7.32
C PHE A 604 -28.40 -23.42 -8.81
N ASP A 605 -28.96 -24.31 -9.62
CA ASP A 605 -28.97 -24.21 -11.06
C ASP A 605 -30.06 -23.24 -11.52
N VAL A 606 -29.62 -22.03 -11.87
CA VAL A 606 -30.46 -20.97 -12.43
C VAL A 606 -30.57 -21.20 -13.93
N TYR A 607 -31.29 -22.26 -14.30
CA TYR A 607 -31.34 -22.80 -15.67
C TYR A 607 -32.01 -21.87 -16.70
N GLN A 608 -32.77 -20.87 -16.26
CA GLN A 608 -33.32 -19.81 -17.12
C GLN A 608 -32.39 -18.60 -17.26
N GLY A 609 -31.27 -18.58 -16.51
CA GLY A 609 -30.32 -17.49 -16.50
C GLY A 609 -29.74 -17.22 -17.89
N GLN A 610 -29.57 -15.94 -18.21
CA GLN A 610 -28.96 -15.50 -19.46
C GLN A 610 -27.97 -14.37 -19.18
N GLU A 611 -26.76 -14.49 -19.71
CA GLU A 611 -25.75 -13.45 -19.57
C GLU A 611 -26.03 -12.29 -20.53
N GLN A 612 -25.86 -11.06 -20.03
CA GLN A 612 -25.99 -9.83 -20.78
C GLN A 612 -24.71 -9.01 -20.66
N ILE A 613 -24.39 -8.23 -21.70
CA ILE A 613 -23.24 -7.33 -21.72
C ILE A 613 -23.70 -5.95 -21.25
N GLY A 614 -23.13 -5.46 -20.15
CA GLY A 614 -23.41 -4.12 -19.63
C GLY A 614 -22.39 -3.08 -20.11
N LEU A 615 -22.36 -1.94 -19.40
CA LEU A 615 -21.35 -0.90 -19.60
C LEU A 615 -19.93 -1.49 -19.49
N SER A 616 -18.98 -0.89 -20.21
CA SER A 616 -17.57 -1.31 -20.28
C SER A 616 -17.35 -2.78 -20.68
N HIS A 617 -18.25 -3.36 -21.48
CA HIS A 617 -18.21 -4.78 -21.90
C HIS A 617 -18.22 -5.80 -20.74
N SER A 618 -18.59 -5.40 -19.51
CA SER A 618 -18.66 -6.31 -18.37
C SER A 618 -19.96 -7.11 -18.38
N GLN A 619 -19.88 -8.40 -18.08
CA GLN A 619 -21.03 -9.31 -18.07
C GLN A 619 -21.84 -9.21 -16.77
N HIS A 620 -23.14 -9.50 -16.86
CA HIS A 620 -24.07 -9.60 -15.73
C HIS A 620 -25.24 -10.55 -16.09
N ASN A 621 -25.97 -11.04 -15.09
CA ASN A 621 -27.09 -11.96 -15.22
C ASN A 621 -28.22 -11.53 -14.27
N PRO A 622 -29.29 -10.90 -14.80
CA PRO A 622 -30.39 -10.40 -13.97
C PRO A 622 -31.11 -11.49 -13.18
N ILE A 623 -31.29 -12.68 -13.76
CA ILE A 623 -32.05 -13.77 -13.14
C ILE A 623 -31.26 -14.35 -11.96
N GLU A 624 -29.93 -14.46 -12.06
CA GLU A 624 -29.11 -14.81 -10.89
C GLU A 624 -29.17 -13.74 -9.79
N ALA A 625 -29.26 -12.46 -10.14
CA ALA A 625 -29.37 -11.39 -9.15
C ALA A 625 -30.71 -11.42 -8.41
N GLU A 626 -31.80 -11.68 -9.13
CA GLU A 626 -33.13 -11.89 -8.55
C GLU A 626 -33.17 -13.14 -7.67
N ALA A 627 -32.58 -14.25 -8.14
CA ALA A 627 -32.47 -15.48 -7.34
C ALA A 627 -31.66 -15.26 -6.05
N ALA A 628 -30.60 -14.45 -6.08
CA ALA A 628 -29.83 -14.10 -4.90
C ALA A 628 -30.66 -13.32 -3.87
N ALA A 629 -31.45 -12.34 -4.33
CA ALA A 629 -32.32 -11.56 -3.46
C ALA A 629 -33.44 -12.44 -2.85
N ALA A 630 -34.08 -13.25 -3.69
CA ALA A 630 -35.13 -14.20 -3.27
C ALA A 630 -34.61 -15.23 -2.25
N LEU A 631 -33.37 -15.72 -2.42
CA LEU A 631 -32.75 -16.65 -1.48
C LEU A 631 -32.54 -16.00 -0.10
N LEU A 632 -32.05 -14.77 -0.06
CA LEU A 632 -31.91 -14.05 1.22
C LEU A 632 -33.30 -13.75 1.83
N GLU A 633 -34.29 -13.44 1.01
CA GLU A 633 -35.65 -13.13 1.47
C GLU A 633 -36.28 -14.35 2.11
N GLY A 634 -36.22 -15.50 1.44
CA GLY A 634 -36.68 -16.78 1.99
C GLY A 634 -35.95 -17.17 3.27
N LEU A 635 -34.64 -16.89 3.35
CA LEU A 635 -33.84 -17.12 4.56
C LEU A 635 -34.31 -16.24 5.73
N CYS A 636 -34.53 -14.94 5.51
CA CYS A 636 -35.05 -14.01 6.51
C CYS A 636 -36.46 -14.40 6.96
N ASN A 637 -37.35 -14.71 6.03
CA ASN A 637 -38.74 -15.07 6.31
C ASN A 637 -38.86 -16.38 7.10
N SER A 638 -37.98 -17.35 6.82
CA SER A 638 -37.94 -18.62 7.55
C SER A 638 -37.29 -18.48 8.93
N ASN A 639 -36.61 -17.36 9.22
CA ASN A 639 -35.87 -17.14 10.47
C ASN A 639 -36.08 -15.70 10.99
N PRO A 640 -37.32 -15.29 11.29
CA PRO A 640 -37.66 -13.88 11.56
C PRO A 640 -37.04 -13.32 12.85
N THR A 641 -36.61 -14.20 13.77
CA THR A 641 -35.96 -13.83 15.03
C THR A 641 -34.45 -13.63 14.91
N LEU A 642 -33.84 -14.02 13.78
CA LEU A 642 -32.39 -13.95 13.60
C LEU A 642 -31.97 -12.60 13.01
N ASN A 643 -30.90 -12.03 13.57
CA ASN A 643 -30.25 -10.86 13.00
C ASN A 643 -29.19 -11.28 11.97
N PHE A 644 -29.40 -10.89 10.71
CA PHE A 644 -28.48 -11.13 9.60
C PHE A 644 -27.50 -9.97 9.34
N PHE A 645 -27.61 -8.86 10.08
CA PHE A 645 -26.78 -7.68 9.90
C PHE A 645 -25.28 -8.02 9.92
N ARG A 646 -24.58 -7.69 8.83
CA ARG A 646 -23.15 -7.94 8.55
C ARG A 646 -22.73 -9.41 8.52
N ARG A 647 -23.67 -10.36 8.52
CA ARG A 647 -23.40 -11.81 8.47
C ARG A 647 -23.38 -12.38 7.05
N VAL A 648 -23.90 -11.63 6.08
CA VAL A 648 -24.06 -12.06 4.68
C VAL A 648 -23.08 -11.29 3.78
N GLY A 649 -22.43 -12.02 2.87
CA GLY A 649 -21.68 -11.44 1.75
C GLY A 649 -22.26 -11.95 0.43
N VAL A 650 -22.40 -11.07 -0.54
CA VAL A 650 -22.86 -11.41 -1.89
C VAL A 650 -21.74 -11.06 -2.87
N ILE A 651 -21.18 -12.08 -3.51
CA ILE A 651 -20.01 -11.93 -4.36
C ILE A 651 -20.28 -12.38 -5.78
N SER A 652 -19.55 -11.78 -6.72
CA SER A 652 -19.55 -12.19 -8.13
C SER A 652 -18.20 -11.87 -8.77
N PRO A 653 -17.77 -12.54 -9.85
CA PRO A 653 -16.51 -12.21 -10.50
C PRO A 653 -16.57 -10.84 -11.21
N TYR A 654 -17.77 -10.36 -11.58
CA TYR A 654 -17.95 -9.22 -12.46
C TYR A 654 -18.45 -7.97 -11.73
N LYS A 655 -17.76 -6.84 -11.88
CA LYS A 655 -18.15 -5.55 -11.26
C LYS A 655 -19.57 -5.13 -11.65
N GLN A 656 -19.98 -5.36 -12.90
CA GLN A 656 -21.33 -5.01 -13.36
C GLN A 656 -22.41 -5.88 -12.70
N GLN A 657 -22.14 -7.17 -12.45
CA GLN A 657 -23.06 -8.01 -11.69
C GLN A 657 -23.18 -7.53 -10.24
N VAL A 658 -22.07 -7.13 -9.61
CA VAL A 658 -22.10 -6.59 -8.24
C VAL A 658 -22.99 -5.34 -8.15
N ARG A 659 -22.92 -4.44 -9.14
CA ARG A 659 -23.84 -3.28 -9.22
C ARG A 659 -25.29 -3.74 -9.33
N MET A 660 -25.58 -4.67 -10.25
CA MET A 660 -26.92 -5.19 -10.42
C MET A 660 -27.47 -5.90 -9.17
N LEU A 661 -26.63 -6.65 -8.46
CA LEU A 661 -26.98 -7.27 -7.18
C LEU A 661 -27.37 -6.21 -6.15
N LYS A 662 -26.60 -5.12 -6.02
CA LYS A 662 -26.98 -4.00 -5.15
C LYS A 662 -28.34 -3.41 -5.52
N ASP A 663 -28.57 -3.14 -6.81
CA ASP A 663 -29.82 -2.57 -7.30
C ASP A 663 -31.01 -3.53 -7.09
N CYS A 664 -30.79 -4.84 -7.23
CA CYS A 664 -31.82 -5.85 -7.00
C CYS A 664 -32.17 -5.98 -5.51
N PHE A 665 -31.17 -6.10 -4.64
CA PHE A 665 -31.38 -6.21 -3.21
C PHE A 665 -32.03 -4.94 -2.63
N GLN A 666 -31.62 -3.76 -3.13
CA GLN A 666 -32.25 -2.50 -2.71
C GLN A 666 -33.73 -2.43 -3.09
N ARG A 667 -34.14 -3.00 -4.23
CA ARG A 667 -35.56 -3.10 -4.63
C ARG A 667 -36.35 -4.07 -3.77
N THR A 668 -35.75 -5.19 -3.36
CA THR A 668 -36.41 -6.23 -2.55
C THR A 668 -36.53 -5.85 -1.07
N PHE A 669 -35.50 -5.26 -0.47
CA PHE A 669 -35.43 -5.05 0.99
C PHE A 669 -35.47 -3.59 1.45
N ASP A 670 -35.17 -2.62 0.57
CA ASP A 670 -34.83 -1.20 0.83
C ASP A 670 -33.32 -0.87 0.81
N LYS A 671 -32.98 0.42 1.01
CA LYS A 671 -31.58 0.92 0.97
C LYS A 671 -30.73 0.45 2.15
N GLN A 672 -31.31 0.14 3.31
CA GLN A 672 -30.57 -0.25 4.52
C GLN A 672 -29.86 -1.59 4.33
N ILE A 673 -30.34 -2.45 3.42
CA ILE A 673 -29.68 -3.71 3.08
C ILE A 673 -28.24 -3.52 2.61
N LEU A 674 -27.92 -2.38 1.99
CA LEU A 674 -26.56 -2.08 1.50
C LEU A 674 -25.57 -1.81 2.64
N GLU A 675 -26.07 -1.55 3.86
CA GLU A 675 -25.27 -1.43 5.08
C GLU A 675 -25.21 -2.76 5.86
N ALA A 676 -26.23 -3.61 5.68
CA ALA A 676 -26.35 -4.90 6.34
C ALA A 676 -25.62 -6.04 5.60
N VAL A 677 -25.52 -5.97 4.28
CA VAL A 677 -24.93 -7.02 3.43
C VAL A 677 -23.75 -6.46 2.65
N ASP A 678 -22.64 -7.20 2.64
CA ASP A 678 -21.46 -6.78 1.90
C ASP A 678 -21.51 -7.29 0.45
N PHE A 679 -21.48 -6.37 -0.51
CA PHE A 679 -21.47 -6.69 -1.95
C PHE A 679 -20.13 -6.33 -2.56
N ASN A 680 -19.43 -7.31 -3.15
CA ASN A 680 -18.13 -7.06 -3.77
C ASN A 680 -17.80 -8.04 -4.90
N THR A 681 -16.75 -7.74 -5.66
CA THR A 681 -16.16 -8.75 -6.54
C THR A 681 -15.41 -9.80 -5.72
N VAL A 682 -15.17 -10.99 -6.29
CA VAL A 682 -14.32 -12.01 -5.66
C VAL A 682 -12.96 -11.43 -5.26
N ASP A 683 -12.31 -10.70 -6.17
CA ASP A 683 -11.02 -10.04 -5.94
C ASP A 683 -11.11 -9.00 -4.80
N GLY A 684 -12.17 -8.18 -4.76
CA GLY A 684 -12.38 -7.18 -3.69
C GLY A 684 -12.79 -7.77 -2.34
N PHE A 685 -13.29 -9.01 -2.31
CA PHE A 685 -13.66 -9.73 -1.11
C PHE A 685 -12.52 -10.58 -0.52
N GLN A 686 -11.34 -10.56 -1.16
CA GLN A 686 -10.17 -11.28 -0.65
C GLN A 686 -9.79 -10.78 0.76
N GLY A 687 -9.41 -11.71 1.63
CA GLY A 687 -9.11 -11.43 3.04
C GLY A 687 -10.35 -11.29 3.94
N GLN A 688 -11.54 -11.11 3.38
CA GLN A 688 -12.80 -11.08 4.14
C GLN A 688 -13.39 -12.48 4.29
N GLU A 689 -14.31 -12.63 5.25
CA GLU A 689 -15.10 -13.85 5.49
C GLU A 689 -16.47 -13.46 6.06
N LYS A 690 -17.48 -14.31 5.82
CA LYS A 690 -18.85 -14.14 6.31
C LYS A 690 -19.45 -15.45 6.77
N ASP A 691 -20.48 -15.37 7.60
CA ASP A 691 -21.21 -16.57 8.00
C ASP A 691 -21.94 -17.16 6.80
N ILE A 692 -22.55 -16.33 5.96
CA ILE A 692 -23.24 -16.73 4.74
C ILE A 692 -22.58 -16.03 3.54
N ILE A 693 -22.29 -16.81 2.48
CA ILE A 693 -21.90 -16.27 1.18
C ILE A 693 -22.89 -16.72 0.12
N ILE A 694 -23.41 -15.76 -0.65
CA ILE A 694 -24.15 -15.99 -1.88
C ILE A 694 -23.22 -15.63 -3.04
N PHE A 695 -22.96 -16.60 -3.92
CA PHE A 695 -22.03 -16.44 -5.04
C PHE A 695 -22.76 -16.54 -6.37
N SER A 696 -22.80 -15.45 -7.13
CA SER A 696 -23.37 -15.40 -8.48
C SER A 696 -22.29 -15.59 -9.54
N CYS A 697 -22.38 -16.68 -10.30
CA CYS A 697 -21.44 -17.08 -11.34
C CYS A 697 -21.61 -16.28 -12.65
N VAL A 698 -22.80 -15.75 -12.93
CA VAL A 698 -23.19 -14.95 -14.10
C VAL A 698 -23.28 -15.73 -15.41
N ARG A 699 -22.26 -16.53 -15.73
CA ARG A 699 -22.05 -17.04 -17.08
C ARG A 699 -23.10 -18.05 -17.49
N ALA A 700 -23.76 -17.77 -18.60
CA ALA A 700 -24.87 -18.54 -19.15
C ALA A 700 -24.84 -18.50 -20.69
N SER A 701 -23.70 -18.87 -21.28
CA SER A 701 -23.50 -18.84 -22.73
C SER A 701 -23.71 -20.20 -23.38
N THR A 702 -24.44 -20.24 -24.49
CA THR A 702 -24.62 -21.44 -25.32
C THR A 702 -23.42 -21.76 -26.20
N ARG A 703 -22.50 -20.80 -26.46
CA ARG A 703 -21.36 -20.94 -27.38
C ARG A 703 -20.00 -20.46 -26.84
N GLY A 704 -19.95 -19.89 -25.63
CA GLY A 704 -18.73 -19.28 -25.07
C GLY A 704 -18.07 -20.09 -23.95
N THR A 705 -16.77 -19.84 -23.74
CA THR A 705 -16.01 -20.27 -22.54
C THR A 705 -16.38 -19.40 -21.34
N VAL A 706 -16.25 -19.86 -20.10
CA VAL A 706 -16.58 -19.07 -18.88
C VAL A 706 -15.62 -17.90 -18.61
N GLY A 707 -14.58 -17.74 -19.43
CA GLY A 707 -13.76 -16.51 -19.49
C GLY A 707 -13.11 -16.20 -18.14
N PHE A 708 -13.46 -15.06 -17.55
CA PHE A 708 -12.92 -14.58 -16.26
C PHE A 708 -13.12 -15.57 -15.08
N LEU A 709 -14.09 -16.47 -15.17
CA LEU A 709 -14.33 -17.57 -14.21
C LEU A 709 -13.37 -18.75 -14.34
N ALA A 710 -12.61 -18.85 -15.43
CA ALA A 710 -11.65 -19.94 -15.65
C ALA A 710 -10.43 -19.88 -14.70
N ASP A 711 -10.23 -18.76 -14.01
CA ASP A 711 -9.18 -18.63 -13.00
C ASP A 711 -9.53 -19.44 -11.75
N ILE A 712 -8.86 -20.59 -11.62
CA ILE A 712 -9.01 -21.54 -10.51
C ILE A 712 -8.74 -20.89 -9.14
N ARG A 713 -7.91 -19.85 -9.10
CA ARG A 713 -7.56 -19.13 -7.86
C ARG A 713 -8.72 -18.27 -7.40
N ARG A 714 -9.44 -17.63 -8.33
CA ARG A 714 -10.68 -16.90 -8.02
C ARG A 714 -11.75 -17.83 -7.48
N MET A 715 -11.89 -19.00 -8.09
CA MET A 715 -12.81 -20.02 -7.60
C MET A 715 -12.46 -20.43 -6.17
N ASN A 716 -11.20 -20.75 -5.88
CA ASN A 716 -10.75 -21.07 -4.53
C ASN A 716 -11.00 -19.92 -3.53
N VAL A 717 -10.76 -18.66 -3.91
CA VAL A 717 -11.11 -17.50 -3.06
C VAL A 717 -12.61 -17.48 -2.77
N ALA A 718 -13.46 -17.53 -3.81
CA ALA A 718 -14.91 -17.44 -3.68
C ALA A 718 -15.50 -18.55 -2.79
N LEU A 719 -15.09 -19.79 -3.00
CA LEU A 719 -15.59 -20.97 -2.26
C LEU A 719 -15.14 -20.99 -0.78
N THR A 720 -14.14 -20.20 -0.41
CA THR A 720 -13.54 -20.23 0.95
C THR A 720 -13.83 -18.98 1.79
N ARG A 721 -14.80 -18.16 1.35
CA ARG A 721 -15.25 -16.96 2.08
C ARG A 721 -16.30 -17.27 3.14
N ALA A 722 -17.05 -18.37 2.99
CA ALA A 722 -18.14 -18.75 3.89
C ALA A 722 -17.65 -19.49 5.13
N ARG A 723 -18.26 -19.22 6.29
CA ARG A 723 -18.04 -19.99 7.52
C ARG A 723 -19.13 -21.05 7.74
N GLN A 724 -20.39 -20.65 7.63
CA GLN A 724 -21.55 -21.49 7.98
C GLN A 724 -22.34 -21.95 6.76
N SER A 725 -22.56 -21.08 5.76
CA SER A 725 -23.31 -21.41 4.55
C SER A 725 -22.72 -20.81 3.28
N LEU A 726 -22.55 -21.63 2.25
CA LEU A 726 -22.18 -21.23 0.90
C LEU A 726 -23.29 -21.62 -0.09
N PHE A 727 -23.88 -20.61 -0.73
CA PHE A 727 -24.90 -20.77 -1.75
C PHE A 727 -24.37 -20.28 -3.09
N ILE A 728 -24.29 -21.19 -4.06
CA ILE A 728 -23.77 -20.90 -5.40
C ILE A 728 -24.94 -20.82 -6.36
N LEU A 729 -25.04 -19.72 -7.09
CA LEU A 729 -26.02 -19.49 -8.14
C LEU A 729 -25.28 -19.49 -9.48
N GLY A 730 -25.71 -20.34 -10.41
CA GLY A 730 -25.10 -20.38 -11.73
C GLY A 730 -25.89 -21.23 -12.72
N HIS A 731 -25.57 -21.08 -14.00
CA HIS A 731 -26.13 -21.92 -15.07
C HIS A 731 -25.32 -23.21 -15.21
N ALA A 732 -25.84 -24.33 -14.69
CA ALA A 732 -25.08 -25.58 -14.56
C ALA A 732 -24.56 -26.10 -15.91
N GLU A 733 -25.36 -26.02 -16.98
CA GLU A 733 -24.96 -26.49 -18.31
C GLU A 733 -23.77 -25.72 -18.88
N THR A 734 -23.63 -24.43 -18.57
CA THR A 734 -22.47 -23.63 -18.98
C THR A 734 -21.25 -24.01 -18.15
N LEU A 735 -21.40 -24.12 -16.84
CA LEU A 735 -20.30 -24.41 -15.92
C LEU A 735 -19.72 -25.81 -16.13
N ARG A 736 -20.53 -26.79 -16.52
CA ARG A 736 -20.07 -28.16 -16.86
C ARG A 736 -19.06 -28.23 -18.01
N ARG A 737 -18.93 -27.17 -18.81
CA ARG A 737 -18.04 -27.14 -19.97
C ARG A 737 -16.59 -26.88 -19.62
N GLU A 738 -16.30 -26.40 -18.40
CA GLU A 738 -14.94 -26.34 -17.89
C GLU A 738 -14.64 -27.46 -16.94
N ASN A 739 -13.36 -27.79 -16.84
CA ASN A 739 -12.84 -28.86 -16.01
C ASN A 739 -13.28 -28.70 -14.54
N ILE A 740 -12.76 -27.69 -13.83
CA ILE A 740 -12.96 -27.57 -12.38
C ILE A 740 -14.39 -27.15 -12.00
N TRP A 741 -15.03 -26.30 -12.81
CA TRP A 741 -16.42 -25.92 -12.56
C TRP A 741 -17.39 -27.07 -12.81
N GLY A 742 -17.12 -27.92 -13.80
CA GLY A 742 -17.86 -29.16 -14.01
C GLY A 742 -17.72 -30.11 -12.84
N ASP A 743 -16.51 -30.24 -12.28
CA ASP A 743 -16.26 -31.04 -11.08
C ASP A 743 -17.02 -30.50 -9.86
N LEU A 744 -17.18 -29.19 -9.71
CA LEU A 744 -17.99 -28.59 -8.64
C LEU A 744 -19.49 -28.92 -8.77
N VAL A 745 -20.03 -28.80 -9.99
CA VAL A 745 -21.44 -29.13 -10.25
C VAL A 745 -21.68 -30.62 -9.98
N LYS A 746 -20.78 -31.48 -10.48
CA LYS A 746 -20.83 -32.93 -10.26
C LYS A 746 -20.74 -33.29 -8.78
N ASP A 747 -19.83 -32.65 -8.02
CA ASP A 747 -19.72 -32.82 -6.57
C ASP A 747 -21.03 -32.49 -5.85
N ALA A 748 -21.67 -31.38 -6.23
CA ALA A 748 -22.94 -30.98 -5.64
C ALA A 748 -24.06 -31.99 -5.97
N GLU A 749 -24.09 -32.56 -7.19
CA GLU A 749 -25.05 -33.60 -7.59
C GLU A 749 -24.83 -34.91 -6.81
N GLU A 750 -23.60 -35.41 -6.75
CA GLU A 750 -23.24 -36.64 -6.05
C GLU A 750 -23.55 -36.58 -4.55
N ARG A 751 -23.47 -35.38 -3.95
CA ARG A 751 -23.82 -35.13 -2.55
C ARG A 751 -25.30 -34.83 -2.29
N GLY A 752 -26.14 -34.78 -3.33
CA GLY A 752 -27.56 -34.40 -3.20
C GLY A 752 -27.78 -32.92 -2.83
N LEU A 753 -26.78 -32.07 -3.08
CA LEU A 753 -26.76 -30.63 -2.76
C LEU A 753 -26.91 -29.76 -4.01
N PHE A 754 -27.51 -30.30 -5.06
CA PHE A 754 -27.85 -29.61 -6.30
C PHE A 754 -29.37 -29.36 -6.38
N THR A 755 -29.79 -28.17 -6.83
CA THR A 755 -31.23 -27.84 -6.97
C THR A 755 -31.47 -26.95 -8.17
N LYS A 756 -32.37 -27.35 -9.07
CA LYS A 756 -32.84 -26.50 -10.16
C LYS A 756 -33.83 -25.48 -9.63
N VAL A 757 -33.65 -24.21 -9.98
CA VAL A 757 -34.49 -23.12 -9.48
C VAL A 757 -34.88 -22.12 -10.56
N THR A 758 -36.08 -21.58 -10.41
CA THR A 758 -36.52 -20.27 -10.91
C THR A 758 -36.59 -19.28 -9.75
N CYS A 759 -36.68 -17.96 -10.02
CA CYS A 759 -36.84 -16.95 -8.97
C CYS A 759 -38.04 -17.29 -8.04
N LEU A 760 -39.15 -17.77 -8.60
CA LEU A 760 -40.36 -18.15 -7.85
C LEU A 760 -40.13 -19.33 -6.89
N THR A 761 -39.32 -20.33 -7.27
CA THR A 761 -39.06 -21.49 -6.40
C THR A 761 -38.24 -21.18 -5.16
N LEU A 762 -37.53 -20.04 -5.11
CA LEU A 762 -36.76 -19.61 -3.96
C LEU A 762 -37.58 -18.79 -2.95
N VAL A 763 -38.63 -18.10 -3.43
CA VAL A 763 -39.58 -17.35 -2.60
C VAL A 763 -40.64 -18.27 -2.00
N VAL A 764 -41.10 -19.27 -2.78
CA VAL A 764 -42.27 -20.11 -2.44
C VAL A 764 -41.82 -21.50 -1.98
N LYS A 765 -41.34 -21.59 -0.73
CA LYS A 765 -41.29 -22.85 0.06
C LYS A 765 -41.09 -22.57 1.56
N ALA A 766 -41.68 -21.48 2.03
CA ALA A 766 -41.86 -21.17 3.45
C ALA A 766 -43.33 -21.42 3.84
N SER A 767 -43.81 -22.64 3.57
CA SER A 767 -45.13 -23.12 4.00
C SER A 767 -44.94 -24.22 5.02
#